data_AF-A0ABD1FF97-F1
#
_entry.id   AF-A0ABD1FF97-F1
#
_cell.length_a   1.000
_cell.length_b   1.000
_cell.length_c   1.000
_cell.angle_alpha   90.00
_cell.angle_beta   90.00
_cell.angle_gamma   90.00
#
_symmetry.space_group_name_H-M   'P 1'
#
loop_
_entity.id
_entity.type
_entity.pdbx_description
1 polymer ?
#
loop_
_entity_poly.entity_id
_entity_poly.type
_entity_poly.pdbx_seq_one_letter_code
_entity_poly.pdbx_strand_id
1 'polypeptide(L)'
;MIVAWVLSHFQETFNGSDEIPETNDFTLGHQIYICEEIIEDIQSDKSVLVRLLRSQWCCLQGIILNDNMLSVNDLECSAAFISSCLQSVIKSLLRVEISSEKCKNQINKNMKLFLCSIVPMKKLKQSSLLKIACAKVEVNPFVTYLHFLLEILYYLLVIMKICNMDIKEVETHLEYIFQNTFYLFKTCSQTSACLNPFWLAIQLLTEKLDVNLFWKIFNQVLKDEEPVVSIAFLKQLSNIQRFNHELEDEGAKCERIKANYEFLELKCKQVLNEQANNDVIIKSFQLIEPLICDLWLKEGKIEIFQIIWDFYSKRLNVSNKGCHENTAAEISDSLDELLYCPKNCHEDFDFFVGMLLVYLREFPLHWGKIKGRIYSQIGPNKTKDLTDIGIKHVVTLYLALSTLYFNEVEKKLLTFLSALPNEKKYSKFVWNLYAVVILRYVRNGHSIEKIVPALVNLLEEASSNQKTMHLVKSFIYNLELIVNASVNMQLHQWLLFGPWLEKYLSVCYYGDLTHALNVIQGLLDKCINADSWSLWENFFKNHVYSSIKRLAVSVSSPAVTGKIAGKLALSYSTMTNEMFNFFNTDVAPGVLASFLETVLEHYPDNIILNVQQEHLILQSWVKVCFLTLEPQCGLTRNVAKLDVLPLALKNSLKSNAKPMETFIDYLSSKSDEESFKLCEIAFDNVDKCLAQYLSNPENEQIVFQIYKYVSSIFKGCGDFIYNRNKPVTILTKLVQILLLPMQFLIGKKSLHNFVLNALKKYWDTFCEALIDLNSTYDPYLERVLRDIIVKFLPLYASFDSPIVKSLENLKIAEVVLGKICSSYFTPPTNESDGNLLKALKMISDTANCTTSNVLFKLLIDKTLFGLFEVVILHSQRSSAISVIKNLVNSKLFPQVRSEYKDILVAITEKYMALNTINYFQLLICLSKFTPDEIRDVLGNIRGQVVHVERLRGVGFDKTLRLQLERLEKSLQG
;
A
#
# COMPACT_ATOMS: atom_id res chain seq x y z
N MET A 1 43.01 -3.79 44.54
CA MET A 1 43.74 -4.28 45.72
C MET A 1 43.24 -3.66 47.02
N ILE A 2 43.45 -2.36 47.30
CA ILE A 2 43.09 -1.72 48.59
C ILE A 2 41.60 -1.81 48.95
N VAL A 3 40.72 -1.80 47.94
CA VAL A 3 39.27 -1.87 48.16
C VAL A 3 38.75 -3.31 48.36
N ALA A 4 39.39 -4.30 47.74
CA ALA A 4 39.16 -5.72 48.08
C ALA A 4 39.68 -6.01 49.49
N TRP A 5 40.73 -5.30 49.90
CA TRP A 5 41.27 -5.34 51.25
C TRP A 5 40.29 -4.77 52.29
N VAL A 6 39.58 -3.67 52.03
CA VAL A 6 38.53 -3.16 52.95
C VAL A 6 37.43 -4.21 53.20
N LEU A 7 37.02 -4.92 52.16
CA LEU A 7 36.05 -6.01 52.28
C LEU A 7 36.62 -7.24 53.01
N SER A 8 37.87 -7.62 52.73
CA SER A 8 38.60 -8.67 53.47
C SER A 8 38.69 -8.31 54.96
N HIS A 9 39.07 -7.08 55.28
CA HIS A 9 39.16 -6.61 56.66
C HIS A 9 37.80 -6.58 57.34
N PHE A 10 36.73 -6.19 56.63
CA PHE A 10 35.37 -6.29 57.14
C PHE A 10 35.01 -7.75 57.48
N GLN A 11 35.30 -8.70 56.58
CA GLN A 11 35.04 -10.12 56.82
C GLN A 11 35.87 -10.64 58.01
N GLU A 12 37.17 -10.36 58.07
CA GLU A 12 38.06 -10.73 59.18
C GLU A 12 37.59 -10.16 60.53
N THR A 13 37.14 -8.91 60.55
CA THR A 13 36.80 -8.21 61.79
C THR A 13 35.41 -8.57 62.30
N PHE A 14 34.48 -8.90 61.41
CA PHE A 14 33.05 -8.98 61.77
C PHE A 14 32.32 -10.24 61.32
N ASN A 15 32.89 -11.09 60.46
CA ASN A 15 32.27 -12.32 59.95
C ASN A 15 33.15 -13.59 60.10
N GLY A 16 34.46 -13.47 60.38
CA GLY A 16 35.42 -14.57 60.50
C GLY A 16 35.56 -15.14 61.91
N SER A 17 35.90 -16.44 61.96
CA SER A 17 36.09 -17.30 63.14
C SER A 17 37.17 -16.82 64.12
N ASP A 18 37.00 -17.19 65.40
CA ASP A 18 37.76 -16.87 66.63
C ASP A 18 39.31 -16.99 66.64
N GLU A 19 40.00 -17.10 65.51
CA GLU A 19 41.46 -17.15 65.45
C GLU A 19 42.06 -15.75 65.26
N ILE A 20 42.04 -14.99 66.35
CA ILE A 20 42.89 -13.80 66.50
C ILE A 20 44.36 -14.28 66.55
N PRO A 21 45.27 -13.86 65.67
CA PRO A 21 46.65 -14.35 65.65
C PRO A 21 47.36 -14.11 66.99
N GLU A 22 48.04 -15.13 67.53
CA GLU A 22 48.58 -15.21 68.91
C GLU A 22 49.65 -14.14 69.28
N THR A 23 50.15 -13.34 68.34
CA THR A 23 51.21 -12.37 68.63
C THR A 23 50.66 -11.06 69.20
N ASN A 24 51.17 -10.63 70.36
CA ASN A 24 50.82 -9.37 71.05
C ASN A 24 51.63 -8.15 70.58
N ASP A 25 52.54 -8.35 69.63
CA ASP A 25 53.51 -7.35 69.18
C ASP A 25 53.13 -6.82 67.79
N PHE A 26 53.07 -5.50 67.65
CA PHE A 26 52.82 -4.79 66.39
C PHE A 26 54.02 -3.96 65.98
N THR A 27 54.51 -4.15 64.76
CA THR A 27 55.57 -3.32 64.16
C THR A 27 54.98 -2.08 63.50
N LEU A 28 55.22 -0.90 64.07
CA LEU A 28 54.85 0.40 63.49
C LEU A 28 56.12 1.16 63.09
N GLY A 29 56.41 1.20 61.79
CA GLY A 29 57.66 1.75 61.27
C GLY A 29 58.86 0.92 61.74
N HIS A 30 59.74 1.53 62.55
CA HIS A 30 60.90 0.84 63.14
C HIS A 30 60.70 0.43 64.61
N GLN A 31 59.49 0.61 65.16
CA GLN A 31 59.20 0.37 66.58
C GLN A 31 58.23 -0.81 66.74
N ILE A 32 58.44 -1.61 67.78
CA ILE A 32 57.55 -2.71 68.19
C ILE A 32 56.74 -2.20 69.38
N TYR A 33 55.42 -2.32 69.29
CA TYR A 33 54.47 -1.92 70.32
C TYR A 33 53.68 -3.14 70.80
N ILE A 34 53.40 -3.21 72.10
CA ILE A 34 52.50 -4.22 72.67
C ILE A 34 51.05 -3.69 72.63
N CYS A 35 50.04 -4.56 72.49
CA CYS A 35 48.61 -4.19 72.47
C CYS A 35 48.22 -3.15 73.54
N GLU A 36 48.68 -3.33 74.78
CA GLU A 36 48.36 -2.44 75.92
C GLU A 36 48.98 -1.06 75.76
N GLU A 37 50.23 -0.97 75.27
CA GLU A 37 50.94 0.29 75.04
C GLU A 37 50.27 1.14 73.96
N ILE A 38 49.70 0.51 72.92
CA ILE A 38 48.95 1.19 71.87
C ILE A 38 47.70 1.86 72.47
N ILE A 39 46.97 1.14 73.33
CA ILE A 39 45.77 1.67 73.98
C ILE A 39 46.15 2.76 74.98
N GLU A 40 47.21 2.56 75.76
CA GLU A 40 47.74 3.56 76.70
C GLU A 40 48.15 4.87 76.03
N ASP A 41 48.81 4.80 74.88
CA ASP A 41 49.16 6.00 74.13
C ASP A 41 47.93 6.67 73.51
N ILE A 42 46.99 5.91 72.93
CA ILE A 42 45.80 6.48 72.28
C ILE A 42 44.81 7.05 73.29
N GLN A 43 44.76 6.54 74.52
CA GLN A 43 43.96 7.14 75.59
C GLN A 43 44.65 8.34 76.26
N SER A 44 45.89 8.67 75.89
CA SER A 44 46.60 9.84 76.43
C SER A 44 46.20 11.14 75.71
N ASP A 45 46.06 12.24 76.46
CA ASP A 45 45.92 13.60 75.89
C ASP A 45 47.14 14.02 75.04
N LYS A 46 48.28 13.33 75.20
CA LYS A 46 49.53 13.58 74.45
C LYS A 46 49.91 12.41 73.53
N SER A 47 48.92 11.66 73.02
CA SER A 47 49.15 10.51 72.14
C SER A 47 50.23 10.81 71.09
N VAL A 48 51.30 10.03 71.13
CA VAL A 48 52.39 10.08 70.15
C VAL A 48 51.89 9.53 68.82
N LEU A 49 51.11 8.45 68.84
CA LEU A 49 50.54 7.81 67.66
C LEU A 49 49.63 8.76 66.87
N VAL A 50 48.75 9.50 67.53
CA VAL A 50 47.86 10.48 66.85
C VAL A 50 48.67 11.62 66.23
N ARG A 51 49.75 12.07 66.88
CA ARG A 51 50.65 13.08 66.30
C ARG A 51 51.39 12.55 65.08
N LEU A 52 51.86 11.30 65.13
CA LEU A 52 52.52 10.64 64.00
C LEU A 52 51.54 10.43 62.83
N LEU A 53 50.32 9.95 63.10
CA LEU A 53 49.24 9.82 62.11
C LEU A 53 48.97 11.15 61.42
N ARG A 54 48.80 12.23 62.18
CA ARG A 54 48.58 13.58 61.64
C ARG A 54 49.76 14.05 60.79
N SER A 55 50.99 13.84 61.24
CA SER A 55 52.20 14.22 60.50
C SER A 55 52.28 13.49 59.17
N GLN A 56 52.10 12.16 59.17
CA GLN A 56 52.15 11.34 57.96
C GLN A 56 51.01 11.68 57.00
N TRP A 57 49.80 11.93 57.53
CA TRP A 57 48.67 12.38 56.70
C TRP A 57 48.92 13.76 56.08
N CYS A 58 49.48 14.71 56.82
CA CYS A 58 49.86 16.02 56.27
C CYS A 58 50.89 15.89 55.14
N CYS A 59 51.86 14.97 55.24
CA CYS A 59 52.79 14.67 54.15
C CYS A 59 52.05 14.14 52.91
N LEU A 60 51.15 13.17 53.10
CA LEU A 60 50.37 12.54 52.04
C LEU A 60 49.40 13.54 51.36
N GLN A 61 48.71 14.36 52.15
CA GLN A 61 47.78 15.38 51.66
C GLN A 61 48.47 16.58 51.02
N GLY A 62 49.68 16.94 51.49
CA GLY A 62 50.50 18.01 50.92
C GLY A 62 50.92 17.76 49.47
N ILE A 63 51.04 16.49 49.06
CA ILE A 63 51.35 16.07 47.68
C ILE A 63 50.25 16.54 46.72
N ILE A 64 48.99 16.38 47.12
CA ILE A 64 47.81 16.68 46.28
C ILE A 64 47.45 18.14 46.28
N LEU A 65 47.63 18.82 47.40
CA LEU A 65 47.38 20.26 47.50
C LEU A 65 48.40 21.08 46.69
N ASN A 66 49.63 20.57 46.56
CA ASN A 66 50.73 21.27 45.90
C ASN A 66 51.07 20.75 44.49
N ASP A 67 50.37 19.72 43.97
CA ASP A 67 50.69 19.06 42.69
C ASP A 67 52.17 18.56 42.61
N ASN A 68 52.80 18.30 43.77
CA ASN A 68 54.23 17.97 43.85
C ASN A 68 54.45 16.46 43.65
N MET A 69 55.24 16.09 42.65
CA MET A 69 55.66 14.71 42.36
C MET A 69 56.69 14.23 43.41
N LEU A 70 56.25 13.80 44.60
CA LEU A 70 57.04 12.87 45.41
C LEU A 70 57.08 11.49 44.70
N SER A 71 58.08 10.67 45.02
CA SER A 71 58.14 9.31 44.48
C SER A 71 56.91 8.53 44.97
N VAL A 72 56.30 7.71 44.11
CA VAL A 72 55.17 6.84 44.48
C VAL A 72 55.49 6.03 45.75
N ASN A 73 56.75 5.62 45.90
CA ASN A 73 57.24 4.87 47.05
C ASN A 73 57.10 5.62 48.39
N ASP A 74 57.28 6.94 48.42
CA ASP A 74 57.11 7.74 49.64
C ASP A 74 55.64 7.82 50.05
N LEU A 75 54.75 7.89 49.06
CA LEU A 75 53.31 7.93 49.26
C LEU A 75 52.80 6.57 49.77
N GLU A 76 53.30 5.46 49.21
CA GLU A 76 53.02 4.11 49.69
C GLU A 76 53.58 3.87 51.09
N CYS A 77 54.78 4.36 51.42
CA CYS A 77 55.36 4.24 52.77
C CYS A 77 54.53 4.98 53.82
N SER A 78 54.20 6.26 53.59
CA SER A 78 53.37 7.04 54.52
C SER A 78 51.98 6.44 54.68
N ALA A 79 51.39 5.93 53.60
CA ALA A 79 50.09 5.31 53.66
C ALA A 79 50.11 3.95 54.36
N ALA A 80 51.09 3.09 54.06
CA ALA A 80 51.27 1.81 54.73
C ALA A 80 51.48 1.99 56.24
N PHE A 81 52.20 3.04 56.66
CA PHE A 81 52.33 3.40 58.06
C PHE A 81 50.98 3.76 58.69
N ILE A 82 50.18 4.62 58.05
CA ILE A 82 48.86 5.04 58.55
C ILE A 82 47.92 3.85 58.66
N SER A 83 47.82 3.02 57.62
CA SER A 83 46.97 1.82 57.60
C SER A 83 47.41 0.82 58.68
N SER A 84 48.72 0.51 58.76
CA SER A 84 49.24 -0.41 59.79
C SER A 84 48.99 0.10 61.20
N CYS A 85 49.13 1.41 61.42
CA CYS A 85 48.83 2.03 62.70
C CYS A 85 47.36 1.86 63.06
N LEU A 86 46.43 2.27 62.18
CA LEU A 86 44.98 2.17 62.43
C LEU A 86 44.50 0.72 62.57
N GLN A 87 45.03 -0.23 61.80
CA GLN A 87 44.77 -1.65 61.99
C GLN A 87 45.25 -2.17 63.35
N SER A 88 46.45 -1.76 63.77
CA SER A 88 47.00 -2.15 65.07
C SER A 88 46.15 -1.57 66.21
N VAL A 89 45.63 -0.34 66.05
CA VAL A 89 44.62 0.23 66.96
C VAL A 89 43.38 -0.67 67.00
N ILE A 90 42.77 -0.98 65.86
CA ILE A 90 41.56 -1.81 65.77
C ILE A 90 41.77 -3.18 66.43
N LYS A 91 42.87 -3.87 66.08
CA LYS A 91 43.20 -5.19 66.65
C LYS A 91 43.43 -5.12 68.17
N SER A 92 44.06 -4.05 68.66
CA SER A 92 44.25 -3.85 70.10
C SER A 92 42.92 -3.61 70.81
N LEU A 93 42.05 -2.76 70.24
CA LEU A 93 40.73 -2.45 70.80
C LEU A 93 39.79 -3.67 70.82
N LEU A 94 39.93 -4.61 69.88
CA LEU A 94 39.15 -5.87 69.88
C LEU A 94 39.62 -6.85 70.96
N ARG A 95 40.88 -6.76 71.40
CA ARG A 95 41.47 -7.67 72.41
C ARG A 95 41.30 -7.19 73.84
N VAL A 96 41.21 -5.88 74.05
CA VAL A 96 41.20 -5.28 75.39
C VAL A 96 39.83 -4.74 75.72
N GLU A 97 39.23 -5.22 76.81
CA GLU A 97 37.96 -4.67 77.32
C GLU A 97 38.15 -3.24 77.84
N ILE A 98 37.67 -2.26 77.07
CA ILE A 98 37.68 -0.85 77.48
C ILE A 98 36.48 -0.60 78.40
N SER A 99 36.69 -0.80 79.70
CA SER A 99 35.65 -0.66 80.73
C SER A 99 35.30 0.80 81.09
N SER A 100 36.15 1.77 80.73
CA SER A 100 36.03 3.18 81.14
C SER A 100 35.44 4.08 80.03
N GLU A 101 34.31 4.72 80.32
CA GLU A 101 33.68 5.73 79.44
C GLU A 101 34.59 6.95 79.20
N LYS A 102 35.46 7.27 80.17
CA LYS A 102 36.49 8.31 80.05
C LYS A 102 37.54 7.94 79.00
N CYS A 103 37.95 6.67 78.93
CA CYS A 103 38.90 6.16 77.94
C CYS A 103 38.29 6.25 76.53
N LYS A 104 37.04 5.79 76.38
CA LYS A 104 36.26 5.91 75.13
C LYS A 104 36.20 7.36 74.64
N ASN A 105 35.78 8.29 75.50
CA ASN A 105 35.71 9.71 75.14
C ASN A 105 37.06 10.30 74.71
N GLN A 106 38.15 9.83 75.31
CA GLN A 106 39.49 10.30 74.99
C GLN A 106 40.02 9.73 73.66
N ILE A 107 39.79 8.44 73.40
CA ILE A 107 40.07 7.81 72.09
C ILE A 107 39.31 8.57 71.00
N ASN A 108 38.03 8.85 71.21
CA ASN A 108 37.20 9.60 70.27
C ASN A 108 37.69 11.04 70.05
N LYS A 109 38.06 11.77 71.12
CA LYS A 109 38.68 13.09 71.01
C LYS A 109 39.93 13.04 70.13
N ASN A 110 40.78 12.04 70.33
CA ASN A 110 42.00 11.83 69.55
C ASN A 110 41.72 11.47 68.08
N MET A 111 40.73 10.62 67.82
CA MET A 111 40.28 10.30 66.46
C MET A 111 39.66 11.51 65.75
N LYS A 112 38.87 12.33 66.45
CA LYS A 112 38.35 13.61 65.93
C LYS A 112 39.48 14.58 65.60
N LEU A 113 40.51 14.69 66.44
CA LEU A 113 41.69 15.52 66.15
C LEU A 113 42.41 15.07 64.86
N PHE A 114 42.47 13.76 64.62
CA PHE A 114 43.00 13.23 63.36
C PHE A 114 42.07 13.54 62.18
N LEU A 115 40.76 13.29 62.30
CA LEU A 115 39.76 13.61 61.27
C LEU A 115 39.77 15.10 60.89
N CYS A 116 39.93 16.01 61.86
CA CYS A 116 40.05 17.45 61.61
C CYS A 116 41.31 17.83 60.81
N SER A 117 42.30 16.94 60.73
CA SER A 117 43.50 17.14 59.91
C SER A 117 43.27 16.76 58.44
N ILE A 118 42.15 16.10 58.12
CA ILE A 118 41.77 15.72 56.76
C ILE A 118 41.05 16.89 56.09
N VAL A 119 41.69 17.50 55.07
CA VAL A 119 41.03 18.51 54.24
C VAL A 119 39.84 17.91 53.47
N PRO A 120 38.62 18.47 53.60
CA PRO A 120 37.46 18.02 52.85
C PRO A 120 37.65 18.16 51.34
N MET A 121 37.13 17.21 50.57
CA MET A 121 37.12 17.16 49.10
C MET A 121 36.60 18.46 48.47
N LYS A 122 35.60 19.10 49.07
CA LYS A 122 35.05 20.40 48.62
C LYS A 122 36.08 21.54 48.64
N LYS A 123 37.15 21.43 49.43
CA LYS A 123 38.23 22.42 49.52
C LYS A 123 39.41 22.12 48.59
N LEU A 124 39.41 20.98 47.90
CA LEU A 124 40.43 20.65 46.90
C LEU A 124 40.21 21.45 45.61
N LYS A 125 41.30 21.72 44.87
CA LYS A 125 41.23 22.38 43.56
C LYS A 125 40.51 21.50 42.55
N GLN A 126 39.69 22.10 41.68
CA GLN A 126 38.95 21.38 40.63
C GLN A 126 39.86 20.60 39.68
N SER A 127 41.07 21.12 39.39
CA SER A 127 42.09 20.42 38.60
C SER A 127 42.54 19.11 39.25
N SER A 128 42.70 19.08 40.57
CA SER A 128 43.07 17.89 41.33
C SER A 128 41.94 16.85 41.31
N LEU A 129 40.68 17.29 41.38
CA LEU A 129 39.51 16.41 41.30
C LEU A 129 39.36 15.77 39.92
N LEU A 130 39.59 16.53 38.84
CA LEU A 130 39.58 15.98 37.48
C LEU A 130 40.72 14.97 37.26
N LYS A 131 41.89 15.16 37.88
CA LYS A 131 42.99 14.18 37.86
C LYS A 131 42.62 12.88 38.58
N ILE A 132 41.83 12.95 39.66
CA ILE A 132 41.25 11.77 40.32
C ILE A 132 40.24 11.07 39.38
N ALA A 133 39.41 11.84 38.65
CA ALA A 133 38.37 11.31 37.77
C ALA A 133 38.90 10.60 36.51
N CYS A 134 39.95 11.14 35.87
CA CYS A 134 40.45 10.68 34.58
C CYS A 134 41.49 9.54 34.67
N ALA A 135 41.92 9.18 35.87
CA ALA A 135 42.99 8.22 36.08
C ALA A 135 42.50 6.77 35.87
N LYS A 136 42.89 6.15 34.76
CA LYS A 136 42.74 4.70 34.55
C LYS A 136 43.84 3.96 35.29
N VAL A 137 43.45 3.07 36.23
CA VAL A 137 44.11 1.91 36.90
C VAL A 137 45.65 1.88 37.12
N GLU A 138 46.48 2.56 36.33
CA GLU A 138 47.90 2.74 36.59
C GLU A 138 48.16 3.69 37.76
N VAL A 139 49.31 3.48 38.39
CA VAL A 139 49.78 4.02 39.67
C VAL A 139 49.78 5.55 39.68
N ASN A 140 48.60 6.14 39.91
CA ASN A 140 48.39 7.58 39.97
C ASN A 140 48.31 8.02 41.44
N PRO A 141 49.20 8.92 41.91
CA PRO A 141 49.19 9.45 43.27
C PRO A 141 47.82 9.95 43.76
N PHE A 142 47.01 10.51 42.85
CA PHE A 142 45.68 11.03 43.14
C PHE A 142 44.65 9.91 43.43
N VAL A 143 44.73 8.79 42.70
CA VAL A 143 43.88 7.60 42.94
C VAL A 143 44.32 6.89 44.20
N THR A 144 45.63 6.76 44.39
CA THR A 144 46.22 6.15 45.58
C THR A 144 45.81 6.90 46.85
N TYR A 145 45.84 8.24 46.84
CA TYR A 145 45.27 9.04 47.93
C TYR A 145 43.79 8.82 48.14
N LEU A 146 42.98 8.78 47.07
CA LEU A 146 41.54 8.54 47.22
C LEU A 146 41.29 7.20 47.91
N HIS A 147 41.99 6.13 47.51
CA HIS A 147 41.88 4.84 48.18
C HIS A 147 42.25 4.91 49.65
N PHE A 148 43.37 5.56 50.00
CA PHE A 148 43.79 5.70 51.39
C PHE A 148 42.87 6.58 52.22
N LEU A 149 42.30 7.64 51.63
CA LEU A 149 41.27 8.43 52.29
C LEU A 149 40.05 7.57 52.62
N LEU A 150 39.55 6.80 51.65
CA LEU A 150 38.40 5.91 51.87
C LEU A 150 38.72 4.86 52.95
N GLU A 151 39.91 4.29 52.92
CA GLU A 151 40.38 3.32 53.92
C GLU A 151 40.43 3.92 55.33
N ILE A 152 40.99 5.12 55.49
CA ILE A 152 41.03 5.85 56.77
C ILE A 152 39.62 6.16 57.27
N LEU A 153 38.75 6.64 56.40
CA LEU A 153 37.36 6.93 56.77
C LEU A 153 36.63 5.69 57.25
N TYR A 154 36.89 4.53 56.63
CA TYR A 154 36.38 3.24 57.06
C TYR A 154 36.95 2.83 58.43
N TYR A 155 38.27 2.87 58.63
CA TYR A 155 38.89 2.51 59.91
C TYR A 155 38.39 3.36 61.07
N LEU A 156 38.26 4.68 60.87
CA LEU A 156 37.76 5.56 61.92
C LEU A 156 36.33 5.17 62.31
N LEU A 157 35.49 4.80 61.32
CA LEU A 157 34.15 4.32 61.58
C LEU A 157 34.15 2.96 62.34
N VAL A 158 35.07 2.05 62.00
CA VAL A 158 35.27 0.76 62.70
C VAL A 158 35.71 1.00 64.15
N ILE A 159 36.66 1.89 64.39
CA ILE A 159 37.12 2.27 65.74
C ILE A 159 35.97 2.83 66.56
N MET A 160 35.16 3.73 65.98
CA MET A 160 33.98 4.29 66.65
C MET A 160 32.94 3.21 66.99
N LYS A 161 32.77 2.21 66.11
CA LYS A 161 31.91 1.05 66.36
C LYS A 161 32.42 0.18 67.50
N ILE A 162 33.70 -0.21 67.48
CA ILE A 162 34.30 -1.08 68.51
C ILE A 162 34.24 -0.41 69.89
N CYS A 163 34.50 0.89 69.95
CA CYS A 163 34.45 1.64 71.21
C CYS A 163 33.01 1.94 71.69
N ASN A 164 31.96 1.53 70.96
CA ASN A 164 30.55 1.82 71.26
C ASN A 164 30.29 3.32 71.54
N MET A 165 30.74 4.19 70.62
CA MET A 165 30.48 5.63 70.71
C MET A 165 28.99 5.97 70.61
N ASP A 166 28.60 7.15 71.11
CA ASP A 166 27.25 7.68 70.94
C ASP A 166 26.89 7.76 69.45
N ILE A 167 25.66 7.37 69.12
CA ILE A 167 25.13 7.33 67.75
C ILE A 167 25.30 8.70 67.08
N LYS A 168 25.11 9.81 67.80
CA LYS A 168 25.30 11.18 67.28
C LYS A 168 26.70 11.42 66.71
N GLU A 169 27.72 10.81 67.29
CA GLU A 169 29.08 10.97 66.84
C GLU A 169 29.32 10.18 65.56
N VAL A 170 28.77 8.96 65.50
CA VAL A 170 28.77 8.13 64.30
C VAL A 170 28.01 8.82 63.17
N GLU A 171 26.87 9.46 63.45
CA GLU A 171 26.12 10.28 62.51
C GLU A 171 27.00 11.40 61.92
N THR A 172 27.73 12.13 62.78
CA THR A 172 28.62 13.23 62.35
C THR A 172 29.74 12.73 61.41
N HIS A 173 30.31 11.55 61.69
CA HIS A 173 31.35 10.96 60.83
C HIS A 173 30.77 10.45 59.51
N LEU A 174 29.59 9.82 59.53
CA LEU A 174 28.87 9.40 58.32
C LEU A 174 28.50 10.59 57.45
N GLU A 175 28.04 11.71 58.03
CA GLU A 175 27.78 12.97 57.32
C GLU A 175 29.04 13.44 56.59
N TYR A 176 30.20 13.42 57.26
CA TYR A 176 31.48 13.76 56.65
C TYR A 176 31.82 12.83 55.48
N ILE A 177 31.63 11.51 55.63
CA ILE A 177 31.86 10.54 54.54
C ILE A 177 30.95 10.86 53.34
N PHE A 178 29.64 10.99 53.55
CA PHE A 178 28.67 11.30 52.50
C PHE A 178 28.97 12.62 51.79
N GLN A 179 29.30 13.70 52.52
CA GLN A 179 29.62 14.99 51.90
C GLN A 179 30.85 14.91 50.97
N ASN A 180 31.90 14.21 51.40
CA ASN A 180 33.14 14.10 50.63
C ASN A 180 32.97 13.26 49.35
N THR A 181 32.36 12.09 49.52
CA THR A 181 32.08 11.13 48.44
C THR A 181 31.03 11.63 47.45
N PHE A 182 29.96 12.28 47.92
CA PHE A 182 28.96 12.89 47.04
C PHE A 182 29.55 14.03 46.21
N TYR A 183 30.39 14.88 46.82
CA TYR A 183 31.07 15.95 46.09
C TYR A 183 31.97 15.38 44.98
N LEU A 184 32.66 14.26 45.27
CA LEU A 184 33.44 13.53 44.28
C LEU A 184 32.55 12.95 43.16
N PHE A 185 31.44 12.31 43.51
CA PHE A 185 30.45 11.79 42.54
C PHE A 185 29.91 12.90 41.63
N LYS A 186 29.53 14.04 42.21
CA LYS A 186 29.00 15.22 41.49
C LYS A 186 30.00 15.80 40.48
N THR A 187 31.29 15.81 40.82
CA THR A 187 32.35 16.36 39.96
C THR A 187 32.89 15.35 38.95
N CYS A 188 32.76 14.05 39.23
CA CYS A 188 33.38 12.97 38.48
C CYS A 188 32.30 12.00 38.00
N SER A 189 31.78 12.22 36.79
CA SER A 189 30.74 11.39 36.17
C SER A 189 31.12 9.92 35.96
N GLN A 190 32.41 9.58 36.08
CA GLN A 190 32.96 8.22 36.01
C GLN A 190 33.74 7.88 37.28
N THR A 191 33.14 8.04 38.46
CA THR A 191 33.79 7.56 39.68
C THR A 191 33.79 6.03 39.73
N SER A 192 35.00 5.54 39.52
CA SER A 192 35.50 4.19 39.23
C SER A 192 35.15 3.15 40.28
N ALA A 193 35.26 1.88 39.86
CA ALA A 193 34.95 0.65 40.60
C ALA A 193 35.42 0.53 42.06
N CYS A 194 36.24 1.46 42.58
CA CYS A 194 36.73 1.51 43.95
C CYS A 194 35.71 2.03 44.97
N LEU A 195 34.74 2.86 44.59
CA LEU A 195 33.74 3.38 45.55
C LEU A 195 32.68 2.34 45.93
N ASN A 196 32.29 1.46 45.00
CA ASN A 196 31.22 0.49 45.26
C ASN A 196 31.53 -0.44 46.44
N PRO A 197 32.73 -1.05 46.54
CA PRO A 197 33.01 -1.96 47.64
C PRO A 197 33.30 -1.22 48.97
N PHE A 198 33.80 0.02 48.91
CA PHE A 198 33.84 0.90 50.10
C PHE A 198 32.42 1.13 50.64
N TRP A 199 31.48 1.54 49.77
CA TRP A 199 30.10 1.76 50.16
C TRP A 199 29.39 0.49 50.65
N LEU A 200 29.73 -0.67 50.08
CA LEU A 200 29.24 -1.95 50.57
C LEU A 200 29.66 -2.18 52.02
N ALA A 201 30.94 -1.97 52.34
CA ALA A 201 31.46 -2.08 53.71
C ALA A 201 30.80 -1.08 54.68
N ILE A 202 30.60 0.18 54.24
CA ILE A 202 29.91 1.19 55.05
C ILE A 202 28.45 0.78 55.31
N GLN A 203 27.70 0.35 54.28
CA GLN A 203 26.31 -0.11 54.44
C GLN A 203 26.23 -1.28 55.42
N LEU A 204 27.05 -2.32 55.22
CA LEU A 204 27.11 -3.49 56.11
C LEU A 204 27.43 -3.11 57.56
N LEU A 205 28.36 -2.17 57.77
CA LEU A 205 28.73 -1.71 59.11
C LEU A 205 27.60 -0.89 59.75
N THR A 206 26.95 0.00 59.00
CA THR A 206 25.81 0.76 59.50
C THR A 206 24.60 -0.12 59.81
N GLU A 207 24.37 -1.19 59.03
CA GLU A 207 23.32 -2.17 59.31
C GLU A 207 23.53 -2.89 60.64
N LYS A 208 24.80 -3.12 61.07
CA LYS A 208 25.15 -3.65 62.40
C LYS A 208 25.04 -2.62 63.52
N LEU A 209 24.83 -1.32 63.23
CA LEU A 209 24.64 -0.25 64.22
C LEU A 209 23.15 0.04 64.44
N ASP A 210 22.50 0.52 63.39
CA ASP A 210 21.08 0.80 63.32
C ASP A 210 20.68 0.69 61.84
N VAL A 211 19.69 -0.16 61.60
CA VAL A 211 19.11 -0.49 60.29
C VAL A 211 18.76 0.75 59.46
N ASN A 212 18.36 1.85 60.09
CA ASN A 212 17.90 3.06 59.38
C ASN A 212 18.94 4.17 59.27
N LEU A 213 20.09 4.04 59.96
CA LEU A 213 21.09 5.09 60.11
C LEU A 213 21.65 5.57 58.76
N PHE A 214 21.96 4.62 57.87
CA PHE A 214 22.54 4.90 56.56
C PHE A 214 21.66 5.85 55.73
N TRP A 215 20.38 5.48 55.55
CA TRP A 215 19.45 6.25 54.74
C TRP A 215 19.03 7.55 55.43
N LYS A 216 18.94 7.58 56.76
CA LYS A 216 18.67 8.82 57.52
C LYS A 216 19.72 9.89 57.21
N ILE A 217 21.00 9.54 57.31
CA ILE A 217 22.10 10.47 57.05
C ILE A 217 22.22 10.82 55.57
N PHE A 218 22.04 9.84 54.67
CA PHE A 218 21.98 10.08 53.23
C PHE A 218 20.91 11.13 52.89
N ASN A 219 19.71 10.99 53.45
CA ASN A 219 18.59 11.91 53.21
C ASN A 219 18.88 13.32 53.73
N GLN A 220 19.52 13.42 54.90
CA GLN A 220 19.89 14.69 55.50
C GLN A 220 20.96 15.43 54.69
N VAL A 221 22.02 14.74 54.27
CA VAL A 221 23.16 15.34 53.54
C VAL A 221 22.73 15.85 52.16
N LEU A 222 21.82 15.15 51.49
CA LEU A 222 21.44 15.45 50.11
C LEU A 222 20.12 16.24 49.99
N LYS A 223 19.55 16.68 51.11
CA LYS A 223 18.26 17.37 51.14
C LYS A 223 18.19 18.55 50.18
N ASP A 224 19.23 19.37 50.16
CA ASP A 224 19.30 20.63 49.40
C ASP A 224 20.12 20.54 48.09
N GLU A 225 20.59 19.33 47.72
CA GLU A 225 21.39 19.11 46.52
C GLU A 225 20.53 18.89 45.26
N GLU A 226 21.17 19.05 44.08
CA GLU A 226 20.51 18.94 42.78
C GLU A 226 19.78 17.58 42.62
N PRO A 227 18.50 17.57 42.21
CA PRO A 227 17.70 16.36 42.23
C PRO A 227 18.22 15.22 41.33
N VAL A 228 18.61 15.52 40.09
CA VAL A 228 19.03 14.51 39.11
C VAL A 228 20.32 13.80 39.56
N VAL A 229 21.30 14.58 40.01
CA VAL A 229 22.58 14.05 40.55
C VAL A 229 22.32 13.24 41.83
N SER A 230 21.42 13.73 42.70
CA SER A 230 21.05 13.01 43.93
C SER A 230 20.37 11.67 43.64
N ILE A 231 19.50 11.59 42.63
CA ILE A 231 18.84 10.35 42.20
C ILE A 231 19.86 9.41 41.54
N ALA A 232 20.81 9.92 40.75
CA ALA A 232 21.88 9.11 40.19
C ALA A 232 22.75 8.47 41.29
N PHE A 233 23.06 9.24 42.34
CA PHE A 233 23.82 8.75 43.49
C PHE A 233 23.01 7.73 44.32
N LEU A 234 21.72 8.00 44.54
CA LEU A 234 20.79 7.04 45.14
C LEU A 234 20.79 5.72 44.37
N LYS A 235 20.72 5.77 43.03
CA LYS A 235 20.75 4.59 42.17
C LYS A 235 22.04 3.78 42.36
N GLN A 236 23.19 4.45 42.36
CA GLN A 236 24.47 3.80 42.57
C GLN A 236 24.53 3.09 43.93
N LEU A 237 24.16 3.77 45.02
CA LEU A 237 24.23 3.19 46.37
C LEU A 237 23.20 2.10 46.60
N SER A 238 22.04 2.19 45.98
CA SER A 238 21.00 1.16 46.09
C SER A 238 21.43 -0.12 45.38
N ASN A 239 22.05 -0.03 44.21
CA ASN A 239 22.57 -1.19 43.48
C ASN A 239 23.59 -2.01 44.28
N ILE A 240 24.27 -1.41 45.26
CA ILE A 240 25.23 -2.10 46.14
C ILE A 240 24.53 -3.03 47.13
N GLN A 241 23.24 -2.79 47.43
CA GLN A 241 22.45 -3.68 48.30
C GLN A 241 22.09 -5.02 47.64
N ARG A 242 22.46 -5.22 46.36
CA ARG A 242 22.36 -6.52 45.69
C ARG A 242 23.33 -7.57 46.24
N PHE A 243 24.41 -7.13 46.90
CA PHE A 243 25.39 -8.01 47.51
C PHE A 243 24.94 -8.44 48.91
N ASN A 244 25.02 -9.73 49.24
CA ASN A 244 24.66 -10.25 50.57
C ASN A 244 25.78 -9.98 51.61
N HIS A 245 25.60 -10.47 52.85
CA HIS A 245 26.60 -10.33 53.92
C HIS A 245 27.90 -11.12 53.66
N GLU A 246 27.88 -12.08 52.74
CA GLU A 246 29.01 -12.89 52.27
C GLU A 246 29.69 -12.28 51.04
N LEU A 247 29.21 -11.12 50.57
CA LEU A 247 29.71 -10.38 49.41
C LEU A 247 29.40 -11.02 48.05
N GLU A 248 28.41 -11.90 47.99
CA GLU A 248 27.90 -12.50 46.76
C GLU A 248 26.76 -11.65 46.16
N ASP A 249 26.73 -11.48 44.83
CA ASP A 249 25.64 -10.75 44.14
C ASP A 249 24.41 -11.66 43.98
N GLU A 250 23.41 -11.45 44.83
CA GLU A 250 22.10 -12.14 44.78
C GLU A 250 21.08 -11.39 43.89
N GLY A 251 21.49 -10.26 43.29
CA GLY A 251 20.63 -9.42 42.49
C GLY A 251 19.49 -8.78 43.29
N ALA A 252 18.35 -8.53 42.63
CA ALA A 252 17.17 -7.92 43.24
C ALA A 252 16.47 -8.79 44.31
N LYS A 253 16.94 -10.02 44.54
CA LYS A 253 16.38 -10.95 45.53
C LYS A 253 17.02 -10.81 46.92
N CYS A 254 18.13 -10.07 47.02
CA CYS A 254 18.88 -9.93 48.26
C CYS A 254 18.00 -9.38 49.40
N GLU A 255 18.06 -10.00 50.58
CA GLU A 255 17.28 -9.59 51.75
C GLU A 255 17.72 -8.24 52.33
N ARG A 256 18.94 -7.79 52.00
CA ARG A 256 19.50 -6.50 52.46
C ARG A 256 18.87 -5.28 51.79
N ILE A 257 18.17 -5.47 50.67
CA ILE A 257 17.57 -4.37 49.92
C ILE A 257 16.53 -3.68 50.80
N LYS A 258 16.75 -2.39 51.07
CA LYS A 258 15.84 -1.52 51.84
C LYS A 258 15.56 -0.27 51.03
N ALA A 259 14.33 -0.14 50.55
CA ALA A 259 13.99 0.92 49.62
C ALA A 259 13.88 2.29 50.30
N ASN A 260 14.56 3.30 49.75
CA ASN A 260 14.49 4.67 50.25
C ASN A 260 13.48 5.51 49.45
N TYR A 261 12.22 5.09 49.52
CA TYR A 261 11.13 5.78 48.82
C TYR A 261 10.88 7.20 49.32
N GLU A 262 11.11 7.49 50.60
CA GLU A 262 10.92 8.84 51.17
C GLU A 262 11.78 9.88 50.44
N PHE A 263 13.06 9.57 50.23
CA PHE A 263 13.96 10.45 49.51
C PHE A 263 13.64 10.52 48.02
N LEU A 264 13.32 9.37 47.41
CA LEU A 264 12.93 9.32 46.01
C LEU A 264 11.68 10.18 45.76
N GLU A 265 10.67 10.12 46.62
CA GLU A 265 9.47 10.96 46.54
C GLU A 265 9.80 12.45 46.63
N LEU A 266 10.66 12.83 47.58
CA LEU A 266 11.09 14.22 47.77
C LEU A 266 11.82 14.74 46.53
N LYS A 267 12.81 14.02 46.01
CA LYS A 267 13.58 14.43 44.83
C LYS A 267 12.76 14.35 43.55
N CYS A 268 11.90 13.35 43.39
CA CYS A 268 11.00 13.27 42.24
C CYS A 268 10.04 14.46 42.18
N LYS A 269 9.49 14.90 43.33
CA LYS A 269 8.67 16.12 43.39
C LYS A 269 9.47 17.38 43.00
N GLN A 270 10.74 17.47 43.40
CA GLN A 270 11.62 18.58 43.01
C GLN A 270 11.88 18.60 41.49
N VAL A 271 12.26 17.47 40.89
CA VAL A 271 12.47 17.34 39.43
C VAL A 271 11.23 17.78 38.65
N LEU A 272 10.04 17.37 39.10
CA LEU A 272 8.78 17.64 38.40
C LEU A 272 8.23 19.06 38.65
N ASN A 273 8.64 19.74 39.72
CA ASN A 273 8.20 21.10 40.04
C ASN A 273 9.07 22.18 39.41
N GLU A 274 10.38 21.92 39.24
CA GLU A 274 11.25 22.77 38.44
C GLU A 274 10.68 22.82 37.00
N GLN A 275 10.81 23.94 36.30
CA GLN A 275 10.46 24.03 34.87
C GLN A 275 11.47 23.24 34.02
N ALA A 276 11.74 22.00 34.41
CA ALA A 276 12.71 21.11 33.82
C ALA A 276 12.36 20.87 32.36
N ASN A 277 13.37 20.99 31.51
CA ASN A 277 13.27 20.57 30.12
C ASN A 277 12.95 19.06 30.08
N ASN A 278 12.16 18.62 29.12
CA ASN A 278 11.64 17.26 29.09
C ASN A 278 12.77 16.21 28.93
N ASP A 279 13.92 16.57 28.36
CA ASP A 279 15.14 15.74 28.35
C ASP A 279 15.64 15.40 29.77
N VAL A 280 15.50 16.34 30.71
CA VAL A 280 15.89 16.15 32.11
C VAL A 280 14.93 15.18 32.79
N ILE A 281 13.64 15.23 32.44
CA ILE A 281 12.61 14.31 32.94
C ILE A 281 12.89 12.88 32.46
N ILE A 282 13.17 12.68 31.16
CA ILE A 282 13.52 11.36 30.61
C ILE A 282 14.76 10.80 31.29
N LYS A 283 15.83 11.60 31.40
CA LYS A 283 17.06 11.18 32.11
C LYS A 283 16.76 10.79 33.56
N SER A 284 15.89 11.53 34.22
CA SER A 284 15.45 11.21 35.59
C SER A 284 14.70 9.88 35.62
N PHE A 285 13.75 9.64 34.71
CA PHE A 285 13.03 8.36 34.63
C PHE A 285 13.94 7.18 34.30
N GLN A 286 14.96 7.35 33.45
CA GLN A 286 15.98 6.32 33.20
C GLN A 286 16.85 5.99 34.44
N LEU A 287 16.96 6.93 35.38
CA LEU A 287 17.60 6.68 36.68
C LEU A 287 16.64 6.00 37.67
N ILE A 288 15.37 6.39 37.66
CA ILE A 288 14.34 5.89 38.58
C ILE A 288 13.86 4.48 38.19
N GLU A 289 13.72 4.18 36.89
CA GLU A 289 13.13 2.92 36.39
C GLU A 289 13.79 1.68 36.98
N PRO A 290 15.13 1.51 36.98
CA PRO A 290 15.76 0.31 37.54
C PRO A 290 15.57 0.20 39.06
N LEU A 291 15.29 1.31 39.75
CA LEU A 291 15.00 1.27 41.18
C LEU A 291 13.58 0.76 41.42
N ILE A 292 12.57 1.33 40.76
CA ILE A 292 11.17 1.03 41.08
C ILE A 292 10.57 -0.14 40.29
N CYS A 293 11.16 -0.51 39.15
CA CYS A 293 10.69 -1.60 38.28
C CYS A 293 11.54 -2.87 38.36
N ASP A 294 12.64 -2.87 39.13
CA ASP A 294 13.54 -4.02 39.29
C ASP A 294 14.00 -4.16 40.76
N LEU A 295 14.92 -3.30 41.23
CA LEU A 295 15.58 -3.47 42.52
C LEU A 295 14.63 -3.42 43.74
N TRP A 296 13.78 -2.40 43.81
CA TRP A 296 12.84 -2.17 44.93
C TRP A 296 11.45 -2.72 44.66
N LEU A 297 11.30 -3.49 43.60
CA LEU A 297 10.00 -4.01 43.17
C LEU A 297 9.36 -4.83 44.29
N LYS A 298 10.12 -5.57 45.09
CA LYS A 298 9.62 -6.41 46.21
C LYS A 298 8.77 -5.65 47.25
N GLU A 299 9.13 -4.41 47.60
CA GLU A 299 8.35 -3.60 48.54
C GLU A 299 7.18 -2.87 47.87
N GLY A 300 7.36 -2.49 46.60
CA GLY A 300 6.33 -1.94 45.72
C GLY A 300 5.51 -0.77 46.29
N LYS A 301 5.97 0.47 46.14
CA LYS A 301 5.18 1.68 46.49
C LYS A 301 4.57 2.40 45.28
N ILE A 302 3.26 2.68 45.34
CA ILE A 302 2.50 3.29 44.24
C ILE A 302 2.61 4.82 44.23
N GLU A 303 3.03 5.41 45.34
CA GLU A 303 3.08 6.85 45.61
C GLU A 303 3.94 7.59 44.58
N ILE A 304 5.04 7.00 44.12
CA ILE A 304 5.88 7.54 43.04
C ILE A 304 5.10 7.70 41.73
N PHE A 305 4.36 6.67 41.33
CA PHE A 305 3.53 6.72 40.13
C PHE A 305 2.38 7.73 40.27
N GLN A 306 1.83 7.88 41.47
CA GLN A 306 0.82 8.91 41.75
C GLN A 306 1.38 10.33 41.60
N ILE A 307 2.60 10.57 42.09
CA ILE A 307 3.31 11.86 41.95
C ILE A 307 3.55 12.18 40.47
N ILE A 308 4.06 11.21 39.69
CA ILE A 308 4.32 11.39 38.26
C ILE A 308 3.02 11.62 37.50
N TRP A 309 1.96 10.88 37.83
CA TRP A 309 0.64 11.08 37.23
C TRP A 309 0.05 12.48 37.54
N ASP A 310 0.15 12.94 38.78
CA ASP A 310 -0.36 14.26 39.19
C ASP A 310 0.37 15.42 38.47
N PHE A 311 1.61 15.19 38.02
CA PHE A 311 2.33 16.10 37.13
C PHE A 311 1.77 16.04 35.70
N TYR A 312 1.67 14.85 35.10
CA TYR A 312 1.22 14.71 33.70
C TYR A 312 -0.25 15.06 33.50
N SER A 313 -1.13 14.80 34.47
CA SER A 313 -2.56 15.12 34.34
C SER A 313 -2.82 16.62 34.14
N LYS A 314 -1.92 17.47 34.63
CA LYS A 314 -1.94 18.93 34.39
C LYS A 314 -1.39 19.30 33.02
N ARG A 315 -0.45 18.52 32.47
CA ARG A 315 0.35 18.82 31.27
C ARG A 315 0.09 17.90 30.07
N LEU A 316 -1.03 17.16 30.05
CA LEU A 316 -1.37 16.22 28.97
C LEU A 316 -1.25 16.80 27.55
N ASN A 317 -1.45 18.12 27.38
CA ASN A 317 -1.38 18.80 26.08
C ASN A 317 0.05 19.11 25.59
N VAL A 318 1.07 18.82 26.38
CA VAL A 318 2.49 19.13 26.10
C VAL A 318 3.20 17.86 25.65
N SER A 319 3.95 17.92 24.54
CA SER A 319 4.86 16.85 24.10
C SER A 319 6.15 17.45 23.56
N ASN A 320 7.22 16.64 23.55
CA ASN A 320 8.54 16.97 23.01
C ASN A 320 8.57 16.94 21.48
N LYS A 321 7.71 16.10 20.90
CA LYS A 321 7.51 15.98 19.46
C LYS A 321 6.22 16.72 19.14
N GLY A 322 6.26 17.64 18.19
CA GLY A 322 5.03 18.24 17.68
C GLY A 322 4.05 17.14 17.24
N CYS A 323 2.75 17.38 17.36
CA CYS A 323 1.75 16.49 16.79
C CYS A 323 1.84 16.59 15.27
N HIS A 324 2.69 15.77 14.64
CA HIS A 324 2.55 15.51 13.22
C HIS A 324 1.28 14.66 13.02
N GLU A 325 0.69 14.72 11.82
CA GLU A 325 -0.49 13.89 11.48
C GLU A 325 -0.09 12.41 11.48
N ASN A 326 0.00 11.79 12.66
CA ASN A 326 0.38 10.40 12.77
C ASN A 326 -0.74 9.54 12.18
N THR A 327 -0.35 8.68 11.25
CA THR A 327 -1.22 7.64 10.69
C THR A 327 -1.58 6.61 11.77
N ALA A 328 -2.66 5.84 11.56
CA ALA A 328 -3.01 4.77 12.51
C ALA A 328 -1.88 3.73 12.66
N ALA A 329 -1.11 3.49 11.60
CA ALA A 329 0.07 2.61 11.63
C ALA A 329 1.15 3.15 12.59
N GLU A 330 1.58 4.41 12.42
CA GLU A 330 2.63 5.01 13.26
C GLU A 330 2.24 5.07 14.75
N ILE A 331 0.96 5.36 15.04
CA ILE A 331 0.44 5.33 16.42
C ILE A 331 0.46 3.89 16.96
N SER A 332 0.06 2.91 16.14
CA SER A 332 0.13 1.49 16.54
C SER A 332 1.56 1.03 16.80
N ASP A 333 2.52 1.44 15.97
CA ASP A 333 3.94 1.08 16.12
C ASP A 333 4.53 1.69 17.39
N SER A 334 4.19 2.96 17.68
CA SER A 334 4.58 3.63 18.93
C SER A 334 4.01 2.90 20.17
N LEU A 335 2.78 2.38 20.08
CA LEU A 335 2.17 1.57 21.14
C LEU A 335 2.84 0.21 21.29
N ASP A 336 3.24 -0.43 20.19
CA ASP A 336 3.98 -1.68 20.22
C ASP A 336 5.37 -1.47 20.87
N GLU A 337 6.09 -0.40 20.52
CA GLU A 337 7.34 -0.01 21.19
C GLU A 337 7.15 0.17 22.70
N LEU A 338 6.11 0.89 23.12
CA LEU A 338 5.78 1.09 24.54
C LEU A 338 5.50 -0.22 25.28
N LEU A 339 4.78 -1.15 24.64
CA LEU A 339 4.33 -2.39 25.29
C LEU A 339 5.41 -3.46 25.37
N TYR A 340 6.29 -3.55 24.36
CA TYR A 340 7.33 -4.56 24.29
C TYR A 340 8.70 -4.06 24.75
N CYS A 341 9.02 -2.79 24.48
CA CYS A 341 10.34 -2.20 24.72
C CYS A 341 10.24 -0.78 25.35
N PRO A 342 9.60 -0.62 26.52
CA PRO A 342 9.35 0.71 27.12
C PRO A 342 10.63 1.53 27.37
N LYS A 343 11.79 0.87 27.51
CA LYS A 343 13.09 1.52 27.71
C LYS A 343 13.58 2.30 26.48
N ASN A 344 13.09 1.96 25.30
CA ASN A 344 13.46 2.60 24.04
C ASN A 344 12.57 3.81 23.71
N CYS A 345 11.52 4.05 24.50
CA CYS A 345 10.63 5.18 24.29
C CYS A 345 11.39 6.50 24.43
N HIS A 346 11.26 7.36 23.41
CA HIS A 346 11.86 8.69 23.37
C HIS A 346 10.97 9.79 23.94
N GLU A 347 9.68 9.52 24.16
CA GLU A 347 8.74 10.45 24.83
C GLU A 347 8.67 10.11 26.32
N ASP A 348 8.71 11.15 27.15
CA ASP A 348 8.71 11.06 28.61
C ASP A 348 7.40 10.48 29.16
N PHE A 349 6.27 10.88 28.58
CA PHE A 349 4.96 10.32 28.92
C PHE A 349 4.87 8.83 28.61
N ASP A 350 5.30 8.40 27.41
CA ASP A 350 5.27 7.00 27.00
C ASP A 350 6.18 6.13 27.89
N PHE A 351 7.35 6.65 28.26
CA PHE A 351 8.27 6.00 29.20
C PHE A 351 7.61 5.83 30.59
N PHE A 352 6.91 6.85 31.09
CA PHE A 352 6.13 6.75 32.32
C PHE A 352 5.06 5.67 32.25
N VAL A 353 4.28 5.62 31.16
CA VAL A 353 3.24 4.60 30.98
C VAL A 353 3.87 3.20 30.95
N GLY A 354 5.02 3.04 30.28
CA GLY A 354 5.81 1.81 30.30
C GLY A 354 6.21 1.36 31.71
N MET A 355 6.78 2.27 32.51
CA MET A 355 7.12 1.98 33.92
C MET A 355 5.89 1.58 34.74
N LEU A 356 4.76 2.27 34.54
CA LEU A 356 3.51 1.99 35.25
C LEU A 356 2.98 0.59 34.91
N LEU A 357 3.08 0.16 33.64
CA LEU A 357 2.65 -1.17 33.23
C LEU A 357 3.49 -2.28 33.86
N VAL A 358 4.81 -2.12 33.89
CA VAL A 358 5.72 -3.09 34.54
C VAL A 358 5.35 -3.22 36.02
N TYR A 359 5.14 -2.10 36.70
CA TYR A 359 4.76 -2.11 38.12
C TYR A 359 3.38 -2.75 38.38
N LEU A 360 2.37 -2.43 37.59
CA LEU A 360 1.01 -2.97 37.80
C LEU A 360 0.89 -4.46 37.46
N ARG A 361 1.79 -5.02 36.63
CA ARG A 361 1.88 -6.46 36.40
C ARG A 361 2.26 -7.21 37.69
N GLU A 362 3.19 -6.66 38.45
CA GLU A 362 3.65 -7.24 39.71
C GLU A 362 2.73 -6.91 40.90
N PHE A 363 2.10 -5.72 40.92
CA PHE A 363 1.17 -5.29 41.98
C PHE A 363 -0.25 -4.98 41.48
N PRO A 364 -1.05 -5.98 41.05
CA PRO A 364 -2.37 -5.74 40.52
C PRO A 364 -3.35 -5.06 41.50
N LEU A 365 -3.18 -5.29 42.81
CA LEU A 365 -4.02 -4.71 43.86
C LEU A 365 -3.88 -3.17 43.95
N HIS A 366 -2.76 -2.61 43.49
CA HIS A 366 -2.51 -1.18 43.50
C HIS A 366 -3.23 -0.43 42.38
N TRP A 367 -3.83 -1.15 41.43
CA TRP A 367 -4.67 -0.57 40.39
C TRP A 367 -5.78 0.30 40.97
N GLY A 368 -6.47 -0.15 42.02
CA GLY A 368 -7.56 0.61 42.65
C GLY A 368 -7.12 2.00 43.12
N LYS A 369 -5.90 2.14 43.62
CA LYS A 369 -5.34 3.40 44.13
C LYS A 369 -5.03 4.40 43.01
N ILE A 370 -4.42 3.95 41.91
CA ILE A 370 -4.05 4.83 40.79
C ILE A 370 -5.25 5.13 39.88
N LYS A 371 -6.13 4.14 39.66
CA LYS A 371 -7.35 4.25 38.87
C LYS A 371 -8.24 5.41 39.28
N GLY A 372 -8.53 5.54 40.59
CA GLY A 372 -9.36 6.61 41.10
C GLY A 372 -8.78 8.00 40.79
N ARG A 373 -7.46 8.14 40.81
CA ARG A 373 -6.77 9.39 40.45
C ARG A 373 -6.81 9.68 38.96
N ILE A 374 -6.53 8.67 38.12
CA ILE A 374 -6.59 8.81 36.66
C ILE A 374 -8.00 9.26 36.22
N TYR A 375 -9.04 8.56 36.66
CA TYR A 375 -10.40 8.85 36.19
C TYR A 375 -11.00 10.14 36.73
N SER A 376 -10.64 10.57 37.96
CA SER A 376 -11.13 11.83 38.52
C SER A 376 -10.50 13.05 37.86
N GLN A 377 -9.24 12.94 37.40
CA GLN A 377 -8.53 14.03 36.75
C GLN A 377 -8.82 14.15 35.25
N ILE A 378 -9.24 13.06 34.59
CA ILE A 378 -9.74 13.06 33.20
C ILE A 378 -11.28 13.23 33.21
N GLY A 379 -11.74 14.32 33.82
CA GLY A 379 -13.17 14.68 33.86
C GLY A 379 -13.68 15.30 32.55
N PRO A 380 -15.00 15.45 32.38
CA PRO A 380 -15.61 15.96 31.14
C PRO A 380 -15.15 17.37 30.75
N ASN A 381 -14.87 18.25 31.72
CA ASN A 381 -14.33 19.59 31.45
C ASN A 381 -12.91 19.50 30.88
N LYS A 382 -12.06 18.64 31.48
CA LYS A 382 -10.70 18.43 31.00
C LYS A 382 -10.69 17.87 29.59
N THR A 383 -11.57 16.91 29.27
CA THR A 383 -11.71 16.32 27.93
C THR A 383 -11.98 17.34 26.84
N LYS A 384 -12.76 18.39 27.14
CA LYS A 384 -13.01 19.49 26.17
C LYS A 384 -11.75 20.29 25.87
N ASP A 385 -10.91 20.51 26.88
CA ASP A 385 -9.70 21.33 26.81
C ASP A 385 -8.45 20.58 26.27
N LEU A 386 -8.55 19.28 25.99
CA LEU A 386 -7.41 18.49 25.49
C LEU A 386 -7.07 18.85 24.03
N THR A 387 -5.80 19.10 23.72
CA THR A 387 -5.32 19.19 22.32
C THR A 387 -5.21 17.80 21.69
N ASP A 388 -4.92 17.70 20.39
CA ASP A 388 -4.69 16.40 19.73
C ASP A 388 -3.60 15.57 20.44
N ILE A 389 -2.55 16.23 20.95
CA ILE A 389 -1.51 15.62 21.81
C ILE A 389 -2.12 15.05 23.09
N GLY A 390 -2.95 15.83 23.79
CA GLY A 390 -3.61 15.38 25.01
C GLY A 390 -4.54 14.19 24.77
N ILE A 391 -5.24 14.17 23.64
CA ILE A 391 -6.08 13.04 23.25
C ILE A 391 -5.21 11.81 22.94
N LYS A 392 -4.09 11.97 22.22
CA LYS A 392 -3.09 10.90 21.97
C LYS A 392 -2.67 10.27 23.30
N HIS A 393 -2.19 11.08 24.25
CA HIS A 393 -1.69 10.60 25.54
C HIS A 393 -2.75 9.83 26.33
N VAL A 394 -4.00 10.32 26.38
CA VAL A 394 -5.09 9.63 27.09
C VAL A 394 -5.43 8.30 26.41
N VAL A 395 -5.50 8.27 25.07
CA VAL A 395 -5.77 7.03 24.32
C VAL A 395 -4.61 6.04 24.47
N THR A 396 -3.37 6.50 24.39
CA THR A 396 -2.17 5.67 24.63
C THR A 396 -2.19 5.06 26.03
N LEU A 397 -2.45 5.87 27.06
CA LEU A 397 -2.57 5.41 28.44
C LEU A 397 -3.65 4.34 28.58
N TYR A 398 -4.85 4.56 28.05
CA TYR A 398 -5.95 3.60 28.15
C TYR A 398 -5.68 2.33 27.33
N LEU A 399 -5.13 2.43 26.13
CA LEU A 399 -4.76 1.25 25.35
C LEU A 399 -3.65 0.44 26.03
N ALA A 400 -2.64 1.11 26.57
CA ALA A 400 -1.59 0.49 27.38
C ALA A 400 -2.19 -0.26 28.58
N LEU A 401 -3.01 0.41 29.41
CA LEU A 401 -3.65 -0.18 30.59
C LEU A 401 -4.67 -1.28 30.25
N SER A 402 -5.28 -1.24 29.06
CA SER A 402 -6.21 -2.28 28.61
C SER A 402 -5.56 -3.66 28.50
N THR A 403 -4.23 -3.73 28.36
CA THR A 403 -3.48 -4.99 28.39
C THR A 403 -3.54 -5.72 29.73
N LEU A 404 -3.83 -5.00 30.82
CA LEU A 404 -3.96 -5.56 32.17
C LEU A 404 -5.44 -5.61 32.62
N TYR A 405 -6.22 -4.57 32.30
CA TYR A 405 -7.58 -4.37 32.83
C TYR A 405 -8.62 -4.07 31.76
N PHE A 406 -8.67 -4.90 30.71
CA PHE A 406 -9.48 -4.69 29.50
C PHE A 406 -10.93 -4.25 29.75
N ASN A 407 -11.73 -5.06 30.45
CA ASN A 407 -13.19 -4.85 30.59
C ASN A 407 -13.59 -3.50 31.17
N GLU A 408 -12.77 -2.94 32.06
CA GLU A 408 -13.05 -1.67 32.70
C GLU A 408 -12.53 -0.49 31.88
N VAL A 409 -11.28 -0.60 31.43
CA VAL A 409 -10.61 0.46 30.67
C VAL A 409 -11.27 0.67 29.31
N GLU A 410 -11.77 -0.40 28.67
CA GLU A 410 -12.58 -0.32 27.45
C GLU A 410 -13.78 0.63 27.65
N LYS A 411 -14.58 0.44 28.70
CA LYS A 411 -15.76 1.27 28.95
C LYS A 411 -15.39 2.74 29.13
N LYS A 412 -14.27 3.02 29.79
CA LYS A 412 -13.78 4.39 30.01
C LYS A 412 -13.22 5.02 28.74
N LEU A 413 -12.49 4.26 27.94
CA LEU A 413 -11.99 4.70 26.64
C LEU A 413 -13.14 5.05 25.68
N LEU A 414 -14.17 4.21 25.61
CA LEU A 414 -15.36 4.48 24.79
C LEU A 414 -16.12 5.71 25.27
N THR A 415 -16.32 5.84 26.58
CA THR A 415 -16.94 7.03 27.18
C THR A 415 -16.13 8.28 26.83
N PHE A 416 -14.80 8.23 26.94
CA PHE A 416 -13.91 9.32 26.60
C PHE A 416 -14.00 9.73 25.12
N LEU A 417 -13.90 8.80 24.19
CA LEU A 417 -13.99 9.07 22.75
C LEU A 417 -15.36 9.63 22.36
N SER A 418 -16.44 9.12 22.96
CA SER A 418 -17.80 9.62 22.71
C SER A 418 -18.03 11.05 23.23
N ALA A 419 -17.31 11.45 24.29
CA ALA A 419 -17.42 12.74 24.97
C ALA A 419 -16.57 13.86 24.33
N LEU A 420 -15.78 13.56 23.30
CA LEU A 420 -15.02 14.57 22.55
C LEU A 420 -15.97 15.60 21.90
N PRO A 421 -15.58 16.88 21.79
CA PRO A 421 -16.40 17.90 21.12
C PRO A 421 -16.51 17.64 19.60
N ASN A 422 -17.63 18.04 18.99
CA ASN A 422 -17.92 17.76 17.58
C ASN A 422 -16.84 18.27 16.61
N GLU A 423 -16.23 19.42 16.91
CA GLU A 423 -15.12 19.98 16.13
C GLU A 423 -13.94 19.00 15.99
N LYS A 424 -13.67 18.21 17.04
CA LYS A 424 -12.59 17.22 17.06
C LYS A 424 -13.04 15.87 16.51
N LYS A 425 -14.33 15.53 16.61
CA LYS A 425 -14.88 14.24 16.10
C LYS A 425 -14.70 14.06 14.59
N TYR A 426 -14.71 15.15 13.82
CA TYR A 426 -14.49 15.13 12.37
C TYR A 426 -13.05 15.51 11.99
N SER A 427 -12.07 15.27 12.87
CA SER A 427 -10.65 15.34 12.51
C SER A 427 -10.15 13.98 12.04
N LYS A 428 -9.24 13.99 11.05
CA LYS A 428 -8.54 12.78 10.57
C LYS A 428 -7.81 12.07 11.72
N PHE A 429 -7.27 12.84 12.66
CA PHE A 429 -6.57 12.33 13.83
C PHE A 429 -7.47 11.46 14.73
N VAL A 430 -8.68 11.92 15.07
CA VAL A 430 -9.61 11.13 15.90
C VAL A 430 -10.04 9.84 15.19
N TRP A 431 -10.21 9.87 13.87
CA TRP A 431 -10.52 8.68 13.07
C TRP A 431 -9.37 7.67 13.07
N ASN A 432 -8.13 8.14 13.01
CA ASN A 432 -6.95 7.27 13.19
C ASN A 432 -6.94 6.65 14.60
N LEU A 433 -7.32 7.39 15.64
CA LEU A 433 -7.41 6.83 17.00
C LEU A 433 -8.47 5.73 17.09
N TYR A 434 -9.67 5.92 16.52
CA TYR A 434 -10.67 4.84 16.46
C TYR A 434 -10.12 3.60 15.75
N ALA A 435 -9.42 3.79 14.62
CA ALA A 435 -8.79 2.70 13.90
C ALA A 435 -7.71 1.98 14.73
N VAL A 436 -6.87 2.71 15.46
CA VAL A 436 -5.85 2.13 16.35
C VAL A 436 -6.49 1.29 17.45
N VAL A 437 -7.57 1.78 18.06
CA VAL A 437 -8.30 1.02 19.10
C VAL A 437 -8.86 -0.28 18.52
N ILE A 438 -9.52 -0.22 17.36
CA ILE A 438 -10.06 -1.39 16.67
C ILE A 438 -8.95 -2.36 16.28
N LEU A 439 -7.87 -1.85 15.67
CA LEU A 439 -6.70 -2.62 15.27
C LEU A 439 -6.12 -3.38 16.46
N ARG A 440 -5.99 -2.71 17.62
CA ARG A 440 -5.47 -3.33 18.83
C ARG A 440 -6.39 -4.40 19.39
N TYR A 441 -7.70 -4.14 19.41
CA TYR A 441 -8.69 -5.12 19.89
C TYR A 441 -8.66 -6.37 19.03
N VAL A 442 -8.62 -6.20 17.70
CA VAL A 442 -8.52 -7.30 16.75
C VAL A 442 -7.21 -8.08 16.91
N ARG A 443 -6.05 -7.41 17.04
CA ARG A 443 -4.75 -8.07 17.28
C ARG A 443 -4.73 -8.88 18.58
N ASN A 444 -5.41 -8.38 19.63
CA ASN A 444 -5.51 -9.06 20.92
C ASN A 444 -6.64 -10.11 20.99
N GLY A 445 -7.42 -10.31 19.92
CA GLY A 445 -8.53 -11.27 19.90
C GLY A 445 -9.79 -10.82 20.65
N HIS A 446 -9.97 -9.52 20.87
CA HIS A 446 -11.16 -8.94 21.52
C HIS A 446 -12.24 -8.54 20.50
N SER A 447 -13.50 -8.72 20.88
CA SER A 447 -14.66 -8.27 20.08
C SER A 447 -14.68 -6.75 19.96
N ILE A 448 -15.02 -6.24 18.78
CA ILE A 448 -15.16 -4.80 18.53
C ILE A 448 -16.61 -4.30 18.59
N GLU A 449 -17.56 -5.17 18.93
CA GLU A 449 -19.01 -4.88 18.93
C GLU A 449 -19.38 -3.57 19.66
N LYS A 450 -18.71 -3.23 20.77
CA LYS A 450 -19.02 -2.03 21.57
C LYS A 450 -18.49 -0.73 20.97
N ILE A 451 -17.37 -0.77 20.23
CA ILE A 451 -16.76 0.45 19.67
C ILE A 451 -17.34 0.83 18.31
N VAL A 452 -17.75 -0.18 17.54
CA VAL A 452 -18.21 -0.03 16.16
C VAL A 452 -19.39 0.95 16.00
N PRO A 453 -20.45 0.92 16.84
CA PRO A 453 -21.61 1.79 16.64
C PRO A 453 -21.25 3.28 16.61
N ALA A 454 -20.32 3.71 17.47
CA ALA A 454 -19.88 5.10 17.52
C ALA A 454 -19.16 5.52 16.22
N LEU A 455 -18.31 4.65 15.67
CA LEU A 455 -17.58 4.91 14.43
C LEU A 455 -18.48 4.83 13.20
N VAL A 456 -19.40 3.87 13.15
CA VAL A 456 -20.34 3.72 12.02
C VAL A 456 -21.26 4.92 11.92
N ASN A 457 -21.75 5.46 13.04
CA ASN A 457 -22.53 6.70 13.03
C ASN A 457 -21.73 7.87 12.42
N LEU A 458 -20.45 8.01 12.78
CA LEU A 458 -19.56 9.02 12.18
C LEU A 458 -19.34 8.78 10.68
N LEU A 459 -19.21 7.52 10.24
CA LEU A 459 -19.09 7.15 8.82
C LEU A 459 -20.36 7.47 8.03
N GLU A 460 -21.54 7.21 8.59
CA GLU A 460 -22.83 7.51 7.96
C GLU A 460 -23.04 9.02 7.78
N GLU A 461 -22.75 9.81 8.81
CA GLU A 461 -22.78 11.27 8.73
C GLU A 461 -21.75 11.81 7.73
N ALA A 462 -20.51 11.30 7.78
CA ALA A 462 -19.44 11.76 6.91
C ALA A 462 -19.66 11.40 5.44
N SER A 463 -20.24 10.23 5.14
CA SER A 463 -20.58 9.80 3.78
C SER A 463 -21.71 10.61 3.15
N SER A 464 -22.53 11.27 3.97
CA SER A 464 -23.65 12.09 3.51
C SER A 464 -23.25 13.53 3.18
N ASN A 465 -22.01 13.94 3.47
CA ASN A 465 -21.51 15.28 3.23
C ASN A 465 -20.20 15.26 2.42
N GLN A 466 -20.18 15.93 1.26
CA GLN A 466 -19.00 15.96 0.38
C GLN A 466 -17.73 16.51 1.04
N LYS A 467 -17.85 17.44 2.00
CA LYS A 467 -16.70 18.04 2.68
C LYS A 467 -15.95 17.04 3.57
N THR A 468 -16.65 16.07 4.12
CA THR A 468 -16.12 15.05 5.05
C THR A 468 -15.75 13.73 4.36
N MET A 469 -15.93 13.63 3.04
CA MET A 469 -15.67 12.40 2.28
C MET A 469 -14.20 11.95 2.35
N HIS A 470 -13.26 12.89 2.54
CA HIS A 470 -11.84 12.60 2.74
C HIS A 470 -11.57 11.78 4.03
N LEU A 471 -12.44 11.88 5.05
CA LEU A 471 -12.35 11.09 6.27
C LEU A 471 -12.74 9.63 6.01
N VAL A 472 -13.80 9.40 5.24
CA VAL A 472 -14.22 8.05 4.80
C VAL A 472 -13.11 7.39 3.99
N LYS A 473 -12.47 8.14 3.09
CA LYS A 473 -11.27 7.70 2.38
C LYS A 473 -10.16 7.29 3.36
N SER A 474 -9.82 8.14 4.33
CA SER A 474 -8.80 7.83 5.34
C SER A 474 -9.14 6.58 6.15
N PHE A 475 -10.41 6.36 6.46
CA PHE A 475 -10.86 5.16 7.15
C PHE A 475 -10.67 3.88 6.31
N ILE A 476 -10.89 3.93 4.99
CA ILE A 476 -10.68 2.75 4.12
C ILE A 476 -9.21 2.29 4.13
N TYR A 477 -8.25 3.23 4.12
CA TYR A 477 -6.82 2.88 4.32
C TYR A 477 -6.58 2.22 5.67
N ASN A 478 -7.19 2.75 6.74
CA ASN A 478 -7.10 2.15 8.06
C ASN A 478 -7.81 0.78 8.15
N LEU A 479 -8.88 0.58 7.39
CA LEU A 479 -9.60 -0.68 7.30
C LEU A 479 -8.73 -1.77 6.68
N GLU A 480 -7.92 -1.44 5.67
CA GLU A 480 -6.92 -2.37 5.12
C GLU A 480 -5.95 -2.86 6.20
N LEU A 481 -5.45 -1.97 7.05
CA LEU A 481 -4.58 -2.32 8.17
C LEU A 481 -5.29 -3.25 9.16
N ILE A 482 -6.55 -2.97 9.50
CA ILE A 482 -7.37 -3.79 10.41
C ILE A 482 -7.59 -5.18 9.81
N VAL A 483 -7.95 -5.26 8.53
CA VAL A 483 -8.18 -6.53 7.83
C VAL A 483 -6.90 -7.34 7.78
N ASN A 484 -5.76 -6.73 7.43
CA ASN A 484 -4.47 -7.42 7.32
C ASN A 484 -3.99 -7.96 8.68
N ALA A 485 -4.17 -7.20 9.77
CA ALA A 485 -3.79 -7.62 11.12
C ALA A 485 -4.77 -8.64 11.75
N SER A 486 -5.99 -8.75 11.24
CA SER A 486 -6.99 -9.69 11.77
C SER A 486 -6.63 -11.14 11.45
N VAL A 487 -6.43 -11.94 12.49
CA VAL A 487 -6.29 -13.41 12.41
C VAL A 487 -7.66 -14.08 12.56
N ASN A 488 -8.54 -13.53 13.39
CA ASN A 488 -9.88 -14.06 13.65
C ASN A 488 -10.96 -13.10 13.12
N MET A 489 -11.71 -13.52 12.10
CA MET A 489 -12.80 -12.74 11.48
C MET A 489 -14.15 -12.87 12.22
N GLN A 490 -14.19 -13.46 13.42
CA GLN A 490 -15.38 -13.64 14.25
C GLN A 490 -15.54 -12.57 15.36
N LEU A 491 -14.76 -11.48 15.32
CA LEU A 491 -14.72 -10.46 16.37
C LEU A 491 -15.72 -9.31 16.12
N HIS A 492 -16.81 -9.58 15.39
CA HIS A 492 -17.84 -8.60 14.97
C HIS A 492 -17.34 -7.52 13.99
N GLN A 493 -16.29 -7.80 13.21
CA GLN A 493 -15.79 -6.83 12.23
C GLN A 493 -16.78 -6.52 11.10
N TRP A 494 -17.75 -7.40 10.82
CA TRP A 494 -18.82 -7.15 9.85
C TRP A 494 -19.70 -5.95 10.22
N LEU A 495 -19.73 -5.55 11.50
CA LEU A 495 -20.46 -4.38 11.95
C LEU A 495 -19.84 -3.06 11.48
N LEU A 496 -18.55 -3.03 11.09
CA LEU A 496 -17.89 -1.80 10.60
C LEU A 496 -18.51 -1.28 9.31
N PHE A 497 -19.27 -2.13 8.64
CA PHE A 497 -19.87 -1.83 7.36
C PHE A 497 -21.35 -1.53 7.54
N GLY A 498 -21.81 -0.55 6.77
CA GLY A 498 -23.22 -0.16 6.75
C GLY A 498 -23.56 0.59 5.46
N PRO A 499 -24.71 1.28 5.43
CA PRO A 499 -25.17 2.05 4.28
C PRO A 499 -24.17 3.10 3.75
N TRP A 500 -23.24 3.56 4.60
CA TRP A 500 -22.17 4.49 4.22
C TRP A 500 -21.29 3.95 3.08
N LEU A 501 -21.08 2.63 3.01
CA LEU A 501 -20.21 2.02 2.01
C LEU A 501 -20.81 2.15 0.60
N GLU A 502 -22.10 1.83 0.45
CA GLU A 502 -22.80 1.96 -0.83
C GLU A 502 -22.79 3.40 -1.34
N LYS A 503 -23.00 4.37 -0.43
CA LYS A 503 -22.92 5.80 -0.74
C LYS A 503 -21.52 6.18 -1.21
N TYR A 504 -20.48 5.76 -0.49
CA TYR A 504 -19.08 6.05 -0.84
C TYR A 504 -18.71 5.49 -2.23
N LEU A 505 -18.98 4.20 -2.47
CA LEU A 505 -18.67 3.53 -3.74
C LEU A 505 -19.40 4.15 -4.94
N SER A 506 -20.51 4.86 -4.73
CA SER A 506 -21.26 5.54 -5.78
C SER A 506 -20.69 6.90 -6.20
N VAL A 507 -19.88 7.54 -5.34
CA VAL A 507 -19.42 8.94 -5.51
C VAL A 507 -17.89 9.04 -5.63
N CYS A 508 -17.13 8.06 -5.14
CA CYS A 508 -15.67 8.13 -5.11
C CYS A 508 -15.03 8.09 -6.51
N TYR A 509 -13.84 8.70 -6.64
CA TYR A 509 -13.04 8.66 -7.87
C TYR A 509 -12.54 7.25 -8.18
N TYR A 510 -12.21 6.97 -9.45
CA TYR A 510 -11.79 5.64 -9.92
C TYR A 510 -10.63 5.02 -9.12
N GLY A 511 -9.61 5.81 -8.75
CA GLY A 511 -8.48 5.32 -7.96
C GLY A 511 -8.90 4.90 -6.54
N ASP A 512 -9.72 5.72 -5.89
CA ASP A 512 -10.25 5.44 -4.55
C ASP A 512 -11.25 4.27 -4.57
N LEU A 513 -12.06 4.16 -5.63
CA LEU A 513 -12.95 3.03 -5.88
C LEU A 513 -12.16 1.73 -5.99
N THR A 514 -11.09 1.73 -6.79
CA THR A 514 -10.23 0.55 -6.98
C THR A 514 -9.59 0.11 -5.66
N HIS A 515 -9.09 1.06 -4.87
CA HIS A 515 -8.53 0.75 -3.55
C HIS A 515 -9.59 0.18 -2.59
N ALA A 516 -10.76 0.82 -2.49
CA ALA A 516 -11.85 0.32 -1.65
C ALA A 516 -12.29 -1.11 -2.04
N LEU A 517 -12.40 -1.39 -3.35
CA LEU A 517 -12.73 -2.72 -3.84
C LEU A 517 -11.61 -3.74 -3.52
N ASN A 518 -10.33 -3.36 -3.60
CA ASN A 518 -9.23 -4.24 -3.20
C ASN A 518 -9.28 -4.58 -1.70
N VAL A 519 -9.62 -3.61 -0.83
CA VAL A 519 -9.80 -3.86 0.60
C VAL A 519 -10.97 -4.82 0.85
N ILE A 520 -12.10 -4.63 0.14
CA ILE A 520 -13.25 -5.55 0.20
C ILE A 520 -12.88 -6.95 -0.31
N GLN A 521 -12.07 -7.04 -1.36
CA GLN A 521 -11.58 -8.33 -1.86
C GLN A 521 -10.69 -9.02 -0.81
N GLY A 522 -9.73 -8.32 -0.21
CA GLY A 522 -8.87 -8.87 0.83
C GLY A 522 -9.65 -9.32 2.08
N LEU A 523 -10.71 -8.58 2.43
CA LEU A 523 -11.66 -8.97 3.47
C LEU A 523 -12.38 -10.27 3.10
N LEU A 524 -12.92 -10.35 1.88
CA LEU A 524 -13.63 -11.54 1.39
C LEU A 524 -12.72 -12.77 1.43
N ASP A 525 -11.45 -12.63 1.03
CA ASP A 525 -10.45 -13.71 1.04
C ASP A 525 -10.19 -14.27 2.44
N LYS A 526 -10.31 -13.45 3.48
CA LYS A 526 -10.18 -13.87 4.88
C LYS A 526 -11.47 -14.40 5.52
N CYS A 527 -12.62 -14.26 4.86
CA CYS A 527 -13.93 -14.58 5.43
C CYS A 527 -14.63 -15.80 4.80
N ILE A 528 -14.22 -16.25 3.60
CA ILE A 528 -14.84 -17.35 2.84
C ILE A 528 -14.65 -18.74 3.50
N ASN A 529 -13.80 -18.84 4.50
CA ASN A 529 -13.61 -20.01 5.34
C ASN A 529 -14.91 -20.43 6.06
N ALA A 530 -15.08 -21.76 6.20
CA ALA A 530 -16.31 -22.38 6.70
C ALA A 530 -16.76 -21.84 8.07
N ASP A 531 -15.81 -21.49 8.93
CA ASP A 531 -16.10 -21.02 10.29
C ASP A 531 -16.57 -19.56 10.37
N SER A 532 -16.31 -18.74 9.34
CA SER A 532 -16.60 -17.30 9.36
C SER A 532 -17.71 -16.89 8.39
N TRP A 533 -17.87 -17.58 7.25
CA TRP A 533 -18.72 -17.12 6.17
C TRP A 533 -20.17 -16.81 6.59
N SER A 534 -20.76 -17.66 7.44
CA SER A 534 -22.15 -17.50 7.93
C SER A 534 -22.41 -16.17 8.65
N LEU A 535 -21.40 -15.60 9.31
CA LEU A 535 -21.50 -14.31 10.01
C LEU A 535 -21.41 -13.13 9.02
N TRP A 536 -20.64 -13.30 7.95
CA TRP A 536 -20.36 -12.27 6.93
C TRP A 536 -21.36 -12.29 5.76
N GLU A 537 -22.08 -13.40 5.59
CA GLU A 537 -22.99 -13.66 4.48
C GLU A 537 -24.03 -12.52 4.32
N ASN A 538 -24.67 -12.11 5.41
CA ASN A 538 -25.68 -11.05 5.39
C ASN A 538 -25.07 -9.69 5.02
N PHE A 539 -23.85 -9.41 5.48
CA PHE A 539 -23.16 -8.17 5.14
C PHE A 539 -22.88 -8.08 3.64
N PHE A 540 -22.23 -9.10 3.08
CA PHE A 540 -21.89 -9.11 1.66
C PHE A 540 -23.15 -9.06 0.79
N LYS A 541 -24.24 -9.69 1.23
CA LYS A 541 -25.52 -9.70 0.51
C LYS A 541 -26.18 -8.32 0.50
N ASN A 542 -26.22 -7.66 1.65
CA ASN A 542 -27.00 -6.42 1.82
C ASN A 542 -26.25 -5.15 1.41
N HIS A 543 -24.93 -5.10 1.62
CA HIS A 543 -24.15 -3.87 1.44
C HIS A 543 -23.13 -3.91 0.30
N VAL A 544 -22.63 -5.09 -0.08
CA VAL A 544 -21.62 -5.23 -1.14
C VAL A 544 -22.26 -5.64 -2.46
N TYR A 545 -23.08 -6.69 -2.49
CA TYR A 545 -23.62 -7.26 -3.72
C TYR A 545 -24.44 -6.25 -4.54
N SER A 546 -25.30 -5.45 -3.90
CA SER A 546 -26.07 -4.38 -4.56
C SER A 546 -25.15 -3.37 -5.27
N SER A 547 -24.09 -2.94 -4.58
CA SER A 547 -23.08 -2.01 -5.09
C SER A 547 -22.31 -2.62 -6.26
N ILE A 548 -21.86 -3.88 -6.13
CA ILE A 548 -21.14 -4.60 -7.20
C ILE A 548 -22.05 -4.77 -8.44
N LYS A 549 -23.34 -5.10 -8.26
CA LYS A 549 -24.31 -5.23 -9.35
C LYS A 549 -24.45 -3.92 -10.13
N ARG A 550 -24.56 -2.79 -9.42
CA ARG A 550 -24.62 -1.44 -10.03
C ARG A 550 -23.32 -1.08 -10.74
N LEU A 551 -22.18 -1.35 -10.11
CA LEU A 551 -20.86 -1.05 -10.68
C LEU A 551 -20.55 -1.92 -11.90
N ALA A 552 -21.03 -3.16 -11.96
CA ALA A 552 -20.75 -4.08 -13.06
C ALA A 552 -21.28 -3.59 -14.42
N VAL A 553 -22.38 -2.85 -14.42
CA VAL A 553 -23.00 -2.30 -15.64
C VAL A 553 -22.30 -1.01 -16.09
N SER A 554 -21.53 -0.36 -15.22
CA SER A 554 -20.80 0.87 -15.55
C SER A 554 -19.63 0.62 -16.50
N VAL A 555 -19.48 1.49 -17.51
CA VAL A 555 -18.40 1.41 -18.52
C VAL A 555 -17.01 1.53 -17.88
N SER A 556 -16.88 2.34 -16.83
CA SER A 556 -15.61 2.62 -16.14
C SER A 556 -15.40 1.79 -14.86
N SER A 557 -16.00 0.60 -14.78
CA SER A 557 -15.88 -0.26 -13.60
C SER A 557 -14.53 -0.95 -13.51
N PRO A 558 -13.85 -0.93 -12.34
CA PRO A 558 -12.62 -1.69 -12.13
C PRO A 558 -12.85 -3.20 -12.29
N ALA A 559 -11.87 -3.89 -12.89
CA ALA A 559 -11.89 -5.35 -13.08
C ALA A 559 -12.06 -6.13 -11.76
N VAL A 560 -11.59 -5.56 -10.64
CA VAL A 560 -11.72 -6.11 -9.27
C VAL A 560 -13.18 -6.38 -8.90
N THR A 561 -14.13 -5.58 -9.39
CA THR A 561 -15.58 -5.80 -9.24
C THR A 561 -15.98 -7.22 -9.67
N GLY A 562 -15.39 -7.71 -10.75
CA GLY A 562 -15.64 -9.05 -11.28
C GLY A 562 -15.06 -10.14 -10.39
N LYS A 563 -13.86 -9.93 -9.83
CA LYS A 563 -13.24 -10.87 -8.89
C LYS A 563 -14.06 -11.03 -7.62
N ILE A 564 -14.54 -9.92 -7.05
CA ILE A 564 -15.43 -9.94 -5.87
C ILE A 564 -16.72 -10.69 -6.22
N ALA A 565 -17.37 -10.34 -7.33
CA ALA A 565 -18.59 -11.01 -7.79
C ALA A 565 -18.39 -12.53 -7.97
N GLY A 566 -17.25 -12.95 -8.53
CA GLY A 566 -16.92 -14.35 -8.73
C GLY A 566 -16.81 -15.09 -7.40
N LYS A 567 -16.03 -14.57 -6.47
CA LYS A 567 -15.87 -15.15 -5.13
C LYS A 567 -17.19 -15.22 -4.35
N LEU A 568 -18.04 -14.18 -4.45
CA LEU A 568 -19.38 -14.21 -3.86
C LEU A 568 -20.24 -15.32 -4.48
N ALA A 569 -20.24 -15.46 -5.82
CA ALA A 569 -21.02 -16.50 -6.49
C ALA A 569 -20.62 -17.92 -6.05
N LEU A 570 -19.33 -18.16 -5.79
CA LEU A 570 -18.80 -19.42 -5.25
C LEU A 570 -19.20 -19.66 -3.79
N SER A 571 -19.39 -18.59 -3.02
CA SER A 571 -19.64 -18.67 -1.58
C SER A 571 -21.14 -18.78 -1.25
N TYR A 572 -22.02 -18.22 -2.09
CA TYR A 572 -23.48 -18.31 -1.91
C TYR A 572 -24.09 -19.51 -2.62
N SER A 573 -24.32 -20.62 -1.91
CA SER A 573 -24.96 -21.82 -2.50
C SER A 573 -26.36 -21.58 -3.09
N THR A 574 -27.11 -20.59 -2.57
CA THR A 574 -28.49 -20.30 -2.99
C THR A 574 -28.60 -19.26 -4.12
N MET A 575 -27.62 -18.37 -4.26
CA MET A 575 -27.64 -17.27 -5.23
C MET A 575 -26.69 -17.45 -6.41
N THR A 576 -25.89 -18.54 -6.44
CA THR A 576 -24.92 -18.80 -7.52
C THR A 576 -25.54 -18.65 -8.91
N ASN A 577 -26.71 -19.26 -9.16
CA ASN A 577 -27.35 -19.22 -10.48
C ASN A 577 -27.83 -17.81 -10.87
N GLU A 578 -28.35 -17.03 -9.92
CA GLU A 578 -28.77 -15.65 -10.18
C GLU A 578 -27.55 -14.78 -10.52
N MET A 579 -26.50 -14.84 -9.69
CA MET A 579 -25.28 -14.08 -9.89
C MET A 579 -24.62 -14.46 -11.21
N PHE A 580 -24.49 -15.76 -11.48
CA PHE A 580 -23.93 -16.29 -12.70
C PHE A 580 -24.69 -15.81 -13.95
N ASN A 581 -26.02 -15.83 -13.93
CA ASN A 581 -26.81 -15.34 -15.06
C ASN A 581 -26.69 -13.81 -15.25
N PHE A 582 -26.69 -13.05 -14.15
CA PHE A 582 -26.57 -11.59 -14.21
C PHE A 582 -25.22 -11.15 -14.80
N PHE A 583 -24.11 -11.67 -14.25
CA PHE A 583 -22.78 -11.21 -14.63
C PHE A 583 -22.39 -11.60 -16.06
N ASN A 584 -22.99 -12.66 -16.62
CA ASN A 584 -22.72 -13.10 -17.99
C ASN A 584 -23.52 -12.36 -19.07
N THR A 585 -24.53 -11.57 -18.71
CA THR A 585 -25.43 -10.91 -19.69
C THR A 585 -24.97 -9.47 -20.00
N ASP A 586 -25.23 -8.51 -19.11
CA ASP A 586 -25.09 -7.07 -19.37
C ASP A 586 -24.06 -6.39 -18.44
N VAL A 587 -22.81 -6.86 -18.52
CA VAL A 587 -21.69 -6.36 -17.69
C VAL A 587 -20.53 -5.87 -18.56
N ALA A 588 -19.76 -4.93 -18.02
CA ALA A 588 -18.55 -4.41 -18.64
C ALA A 588 -17.53 -5.54 -18.92
N PRO A 589 -16.86 -5.56 -20.09
CA PRO A 589 -16.02 -6.68 -20.53
C PRO A 589 -14.89 -7.05 -19.56
N GLY A 590 -14.23 -6.05 -18.95
CA GLY A 590 -13.15 -6.29 -17.98
C GLY A 590 -13.65 -6.92 -16.67
N VAL A 591 -14.84 -6.53 -16.21
CA VAL A 591 -15.52 -7.12 -15.05
C VAL A 591 -15.94 -8.56 -15.36
N LEU A 592 -16.56 -8.78 -16.53
CA LEU A 592 -16.95 -10.10 -16.99
C LEU A 592 -15.75 -11.05 -17.09
N ALA A 593 -14.64 -10.59 -17.68
CA ALA A 593 -13.42 -11.38 -17.80
C ALA A 593 -12.89 -11.82 -16.44
N SER A 594 -12.80 -10.89 -15.48
CA SER A 594 -12.32 -11.17 -14.13
C SER A 594 -13.28 -12.06 -13.32
N PHE A 595 -14.59 -11.90 -13.52
CA PHE A 595 -15.61 -12.76 -12.95
C PHE A 595 -15.43 -14.21 -13.41
N LEU A 596 -15.40 -14.43 -14.73
CA LEU A 596 -15.23 -15.76 -15.30
C LEU A 596 -13.89 -16.39 -14.94
N GLU A 597 -12.80 -15.60 -14.92
CA GLU A 597 -11.48 -16.11 -14.53
C GLU A 597 -11.50 -16.65 -13.09
N THR A 598 -12.15 -15.93 -12.18
CA THR A 598 -12.27 -16.32 -10.76
C THR A 598 -13.18 -17.53 -10.58
N VAL A 599 -14.33 -17.56 -11.24
CA VAL A 599 -15.28 -18.69 -11.14
C VAL A 599 -14.68 -19.97 -11.72
N LEU A 600 -13.94 -19.87 -12.84
CA LEU A 600 -13.41 -21.04 -13.55
C LEU A 600 -12.00 -21.47 -13.10
N GLU A 601 -11.36 -20.75 -12.18
CA GLU A 601 -10.00 -21.03 -11.71
C GLU A 601 -9.84 -22.49 -11.26
N HIS A 602 -10.78 -22.94 -10.43
CA HIS A 602 -10.82 -24.28 -9.83
C HIS A 602 -11.84 -25.22 -10.50
N TYR A 603 -12.33 -24.89 -11.69
CA TYR A 603 -13.15 -25.82 -12.48
C TYR A 603 -12.25 -26.91 -13.09
N PRO A 604 -12.64 -28.20 -13.05
CA PRO A 604 -13.92 -28.76 -12.59
C PRO A 604 -13.99 -29.19 -11.11
N ASP A 605 -12.92 -29.02 -10.33
CA ASP A 605 -12.79 -29.57 -8.98
C ASP A 605 -13.82 -29.03 -7.98
N ASN A 606 -14.15 -27.74 -8.05
CA ASN A 606 -15.02 -27.05 -7.08
C ASN A 606 -16.43 -26.71 -7.61
N ILE A 607 -16.67 -26.81 -8.92
CA ILE A 607 -17.94 -26.41 -9.55
C ILE A 607 -18.28 -27.39 -10.66
N ILE A 608 -19.51 -27.89 -10.64
CA ILE A 608 -20.07 -28.68 -11.73
C ILE A 608 -20.97 -27.77 -12.55
N LEU A 609 -20.58 -27.51 -13.79
CA LEU A 609 -21.34 -26.70 -14.73
C LEU A 609 -22.30 -27.59 -15.52
N ASN A 610 -23.51 -27.11 -15.75
CA ASN A 610 -24.42 -27.74 -16.71
C ASN A 610 -24.13 -27.25 -18.15
N VAL A 611 -24.62 -27.97 -19.14
CA VAL A 611 -24.40 -27.66 -20.57
C VAL A 611 -24.83 -26.23 -20.94
N GLN A 612 -25.93 -25.74 -20.38
CA GLN A 612 -26.42 -24.38 -20.65
C GLN A 612 -25.48 -23.31 -20.08
N GLN A 613 -24.91 -23.54 -18.91
CA GLN A 613 -23.91 -22.66 -18.30
C GLN A 613 -22.60 -22.66 -19.09
N GLU A 614 -22.17 -23.81 -19.63
CA GLU A 614 -21.01 -23.86 -20.52
C GLU A 614 -21.24 -23.07 -21.81
N HIS A 615 -22.44 -23.17 -22.41
CA HIS A 615 -22.82 -22.38 -23.58
C HIS A 615 -22.77 -20.87 -23.27
N LEU A 616 -23.31 -20.46 -22.13
CA LEU A 616 -23.29 -19.08 -21.67
C LEU A 616 -21.86 -18.57 -21.47
N ILE A 617 -20.99 -19.36 -20.83
CA ILE A 617 -19.57 -19.01 -20.64
C ILE A 617 -18.87 -18.84 -21.99
N LEU A 618 -19.14 -19.73 -22.95
CA LEU A 618 -18.56 -19.64 -24.27
C LEU A 618 -18.96 -18.33 -24.97
N GLN A 619 -20.24 -17.97 -24.93
CA GLN A 619 -20.76 -16.70 -25.46
C GLN A 619 -20.11 -15.49 -24.77
N SER A 620 -20.02 -15.53 -23.45
CA SER A 620 -19.39 -14.47 -22.64
C SER A 620 -17.88 -14.35 -22.91
N TRP A 621 -17.17 -15.46 -23.12
CA TRP A 621 -15.77 -15.47 -23.51
C TRP A 621 -15.57 -14.86 -24.90
N VAL A 622 -16.40 -15.23 -25.89
CA VAL A 622 -16.39 -14.61 -27.22
C VAL A 622 -16.59 -13.10 -27.08
N LYS A 623 -17.59 -12.67 -26.31
CA LYS A 623 -17.83 -11.24 -26.00
C LYS A 623 -16.60 -10.55 -25.43
N VAL A 624 -15.90 -11.16 -24.47
CA VAL A 624 -14.66 -10.64 -23.90
C VAL A 624 -13.58 -10.52 -24.97
N CYS A 625 -13.38 -11.55 -25.80
CA CYS A 625 -12.40 -11.53 -26.88
C CYS A 625 -12.67 -10.42 -27.91
N PHE A 626 -13.92 -10.10 -28.20
CA PHE A 626 -14.28 -9.00 -29.10
C PHE A 626 -13.96 -7.62 -28.51
N LEU A 627 -14.14 -7.45 -27.20
CA LEU A 627 -14.23 -6.14 -26.56
C LEU A 627 -13.02 -5.78 -25.68
N THR A 628 -12.06 -6.69 -25.51
CA THR A 628 -10.82 -6.44 -24.76
C THR A 628 -9.60 -6.46 -25.68
N LEU A 629 -8.74 -5.44 -25.57
CA LEU A 629 -7.55 -5.31 -26.42
C LEU A 629 -6.44 -6.30 -26.02
N GLU A 630 -6.31 -6.55 -24.71
CA GLU A 630 -5.33 -7.51 -24.20
C GLU A 630 -5.87 -8.94 -24.24
N PRO A 631 -5.11 -9.90 -24.78
CA PRO A 631 -5.54 -11.29 -24.84
C PRO A 631 -5.66 -11.86 -23.42
N GLN A 632 -6.88 -12.27 -23.05
CA GLN A 632 -7.18 -12.89 -21.75
C GLN A 632 -6.72 -14.36 -21.74
N CYS A 633 -5.40 -14.59 -21.72
CA CYS A 633 -4.80 -15.92 -21.78
C CYS A 633 -5.18 -16.79 -20.56
N GLY A 634 -5.26 -16.20 -19.37
CA GLY A 634 -5.67 -16.89 -18.13
C GLY A 634 -7.10 -17.43 -18.26
N LEU A 635 -8.06 -16.55 -18.57
CA LEU A 635 -9.44 -16.93 -18.85
C LEU A 635 -9.54 -17.98 -19.97
N THR A 636 -8.82 -17.81 -21.08
CA THR A 636 -8.86 -18.75 -22.21
C THR A 636 -8.42 -20.16 -21.80
N ARG A 637 -7.38 -20.28 -20.95
CA ARG A 637 -6.95 -21.59 -20.43
C ARG A 637 -8.02 -22.27 -19.58
N ASN A 638 -8.80 -21.50 -18.84
CA ASN A 638 -9.91 -22.02 -18.03
C ASN A 638 -11.10 -22.40 -18.91
N VAL A 639 -11.44 -21.59 -19.92
CA VAL A 639 -12.50 -21.90 -20.90
C VAL A 639 -12.15 -23.14 -21.72
N ALA A 640 -10.87 -23.38 -22.03
CA ALA A 640 -10.41 -24.59 -22.71
C ALA A 640 -10.64 -25.90 -21.90
N LYS A 641 -11.07 -25.81 -20.64
CA LYS A 641 -11.45 -26.98 -19.83
C LYS A 641 -12.89 -27.45 -20.09
N LEU A 642 -13.79 -26.57 -20.57
CA LEU A 642 -15.22 -26.85 -20.75
C LEU A 642 -15.47 -28.07 -21.65
N ASP A 643 -16.46 -28.89 -21.32
CA ASP A 643 -16.75 -30.11 -22.06
C ASP A 643 -17.35 -29.85 -23.45
N VAL A 644 -18.01 -28.71 -23.66
CA VAL A 644 -18.54 -28.25 -24.96
C VAL A 644 -17.44 -28.09 -26.04
N LEU A 645 -16.16 -27.93 -25.66
CA LEU A 645 -15.08 -27.71 -26.62
C LEU A 645 -14.42 -29.02 -27.10
N PRO A 646 -14.25 -29.23 -28.42
CA PRO A 646 -13.54 -30.40 -28.95
C PRO A 646 -12.07 -30.45 -28.50
N LEU A 647 -11.53 -31.66 -28.27
CA LEU A 647 -10.16 -31.86 -27.77
C LEU A 647 -9.09 -31.19 -28.66
N ALA A 648 -9.27 -31.23 -29.98
CA ALA A 648 -8.34 -30.60 -30.93
C ALA A 648 -8.26 -29.07 -30.74
N LEU A 649 -9.40 -28.43 -30.46
CA LEU A 649 -9.48 -27.00 -30.18
C LEU A 649 -8.95 -26.66 -28.77
N LYS A 650 -9.21 -27.52 -27.77
CA LYS A 650 -8.66 -27.35 -26.42
C LYS A 650 -7.13 -27.24 -26.43
N ASN A 651 -6.46 -28.06 -27.25
CA ASN A 651 -5.01 -28.05 -27.35
C ASN A 651 -4.47 -26.80 -28.05
N SER A 652 -5.11 -26.33 -29.12
CA SER A 652 -4.66 -25.13 -29.84
C SER A 652 -4.86 -23.85 -29.04
N LEU A 653 -5.95 -23.74 -28.27
CA LEU A 653 -6.23 -22.59 -27.41
C LEU A 653 -5.27 -22.47 -26.23
N LYS A 654 -4.74 -23.58 -25.69
CA LYS A 654 -3.78 -23.56 -24.57
C LYS A 654 -2.41 -23.01 -24.94
N SER A 655 -2.00 -23.17 -26.21
CA SER A 655 -0.66 -22.82 -26.69
C SER A 655 -0.54 -21.44 -27.35
N ASN A 656 -1.64 -20.82 -27.77
CA ASN A 656 -1.61 -19.67 -28.68
C ASN A 656 -1.91 -18.33 -27.99
N ALA A 657 -1.20 -17.26 -28.39
CA ALA A 657 -1.35 -15.91 -27.85
C ALA A 657 -2.57 -15.15 -28.40
N LYS A 658 -3.21 -15.68 -29.46
CA LYS A 658 -4.36 -15.07 -30.14
C LYS A 658 -5.57 -16.00 -30.12
N PRO A 659 -6.36 -15.99 -29.03
CA PRO A 659 -7.40 -16.98 -28.79
C PRO A 659 -8.53 -16.93 -29.82
N MET A 660 -9.01 -15.74 -30.18
CA MET A 660 -10.14 -15.58 -31.10
C MET A 660 -9.80 -15.99 -32.53
N GLU A 661 -8.60 -15.63 -33.02
CA GLU A 661 -8.13 -16.03 -34.36
C GLU A 661 -8.04 -17.55 -34.44
N THR A 662 -7.43 -18.19 -33.44
CA THR A 662 -7.32 -19.67 -33.36
C THR A 662 -8.70 -20.35 -33.36
N PHE A 663 -9.68 -19.76 -32.67
CA PHE A 663 -11.04 -20.28 -32.61
C PHE A 663 -11.74 -20.20 -33.97
N ILE A 664 -11.63 -19.05 -34.66
CA ILE A 664 -12.20 -18.86 -36.01
C ILE A 664 -11.50 -19.77 -37.03
N ASP A 665 -10.18 -19.88 -36.97
CA ASP A 665 -9.39 -20.75 -37.86
C ASP A 665 -9.80 -22.23 -37.69
N TYR A 666 -10.01 -22.69 -36.45
CA TYR A 666 -10.52 -24.04 -36.20
C TYR A 666 -11.89 -24.26 -36.83
N LEU A 667 -12.85 -23.34 -36.59
CA LEU A 667 -14.21 -23.44 -37.15
C LEU A 667 -14.19 -23.42 -38.69
N SER A 668 -13.33 -22.62 -39.31
CA SER A 668 -13.22 -22.56 -40.77
C SER A 668 -12.56 -23.80 -41.41
N SER A 669 -11.69 -24.49 -40.68
CA SER A 669 -10.98 -25.67 -41.19
C SER A 669 -11.80 -26.96 -41.21
N LYS A 670 -12.95 -27.00 -40.52
CA LYS A 670 -13.77 -28.21 -40.34
C LYS A 670 -15.22 -27.97 -40.72
N SER A 671 -15.75 -28.81 -41.60
CA SER A 671 -17.13 -28.78 -42.09
C SER A 671 -18.04 -29.85 -41.47
N ASP A 672 -17.86 -30.15 -40.18
CA ASP A 672 -18.66 -31.13 -39.44
C ASP A 672 -19.84 -30.50 -38.66
N GLU A 673 -20.85 -31.33 -38.34
CA GLU A 673 -22.06 -30.90 -37.62
C GLU A 673 -21.75 -30.36 -36.21
N GLU A 674 -20.66 -30.85 -35.59
CA GLU A 674 -20.17 -30.38 -34.30
C GLU A 674 -19.65 -28.94 -34.38
N SER A 675 -18.85 -28.59 -35.39
CA SER A 675 -18.36 -27.22 -35.59
C SER A 675 -19.50 -26.26 -35.94
N PHE A 676 -20.51 -26.73 -36.69
CA PHE A 676 -21.72 -25.94 -36.96
C PHE A 676 -22.46 -25.57 -35.66
N LYS A 677 -22.75 -26.56 -34.81
CA LYS A 677 -23.42 -26.31 -33.51
C LYS A 677 -22.60 -25.42 -32.60
N LEU A 678 -21.29 -25.63 -32.54
CA LEU A 678 -20.37 -24.81 -31.75
C LEU A 678 -20.35 -23.35 -32.22
N CYS A 679 -20.36 -23.14 -33.54
CA CYS A 679 -20.46 -21.81 -34.16
C CYS A 679 -21.79 -21.13 -33.83
N GLU A 680 -22.93 -21.84 -33.95
CA GLU A 680 -24.24 -21.30 -33.58
C GLU A 680 -24.30 -20.90 -32.10
N ILE A 681 -23.76 -21.73 -31.19
CA ILE A 681 -23.73 -21.43 -29.75
C ILE A 681 -22.85 -20.22 -29.46
N ALA A 682 -21.61 -20.21 -29.96
CA ALA A 682 -20.60 -19.22 -29.62
C ALA A 682 -20.96 -17.81 -30.11
N PHE A 683 -21.60 -17.70 -31.28
CA PHE A 683 -21.95 -16.42 -31.89
C PHE A 683 -23.40 -16.00 -31.69
N ASP A 684 -24.17 -16.74 -30.88
CA ASP A 684 -25.53 -16.34 -30.56
C ASP A 684 -25.55 -15.00 -29.81
N ASN A 685 -26.51 -14.14 -30.16
CA ASN A 685 -26.70 -12.79 -29.64
C ASN A 685 -25.48 -11.83 -29.68
N VAL A 686 -24.41 -12.17 -30.43
CA VAL A 686 -23.24 -11.29 -30.58
C VAL A 686 -23.63 -9.93 -31.18
N ASP A 687 -24.66 -9.89 -32.02
CA ASP A 687 -25.21 -8.66 -32.57
C ASP A 687 -25.65 -7.65 -31.50
N LYS A 688 -26.38 -8.11 -30.47
CA LYS A 688 -26.84 -7.25 -29.37
C LYS A 688 -25.66 -6.71 -28.58
N CYS A 689 -24.67 -7.55 -28.34
CA CYS A 689 -23.48 -7.18 -27.59
C CYS A 689 -22.65 -6.11 -28.30
N LEU A 690 -22.45 -6.25 -29.61
CA LEU A 690 -21.63 -5.33 -30.40
C LEU A 690 -22.35 -4.01 -30.70
N ALA A 691 -23.67 -4.01 -30.81
CA ALA A 691 -24.46 -2.84 -31.20
C ALA A 691 -24.19 -1.59 -30.34
N GLN A 692 -23.99 -1.75 -29.02
CA GLN A 692 -23.70 -0.63 -28.12
C GLN A 692 -22.35 0.04 -28.41
N TYR A 693 -21.32 -0.76 -28.73
CA TYR A 693 -19.96 -0.28 -29.00
C TYR A 693 -19.81 0.32 -30.41
N LEU A 694 -20.75 0.03 -31.31
CA LEU A 694 -20.76 0.55 -32.67
C LEU A 694 -21.63 1.80 -32.82
N SER A 695 -22.70 1.92 -32.01
CA SER A 695 -23.62 3.05 -32.08
C SER A 695 -23.01 4.34 -31.56
N ASN A 696 -22.23 4.26 -30.47
CA ASN A 696 -21.49 5.36 -29.86
C ASN A 696 -20.07 4.88 -29.46
N PRO A 697 -19.15 4.74 -30.44
CA PRO A 697 -17.83 4.18 -30.16
C PRO A 697 -16.92 5.17 -29.44
N GLU A 698 -16.37 4.78 -28.29
CA GLU A 698 -15.41 5.57 -27.52
C GLU A 698 -13.94 5.27 -27.87
N ASN A 699 -13.66 4.05 -28.36
CA ASN A 699 -12.30 3.56 -28.63
C ASN A 699 -12.18 2.98 -30.05
N GLU A 700 -11.35 3.61 -30.89
CA GLU A 700 -11.13 3.19 -32.27
C GLU A 700 -10.51 1.79 -32.41
N GLN A 701 -9.61 1.39 -31.50
CA GLN A 701 -8.95 0.09 -31.56
C GLN A 701 -9.93 -1.06 -31.30
N ILE A 702 -10.87 -0.88 -30.37
CA ILE A 702 -11.94 -1.87 -30.12
C ILE A 702 -12.81 -2.02 -31.37
N VAL A 703 -13.17 -0.91 -32.02
CA VAL A 703 -13.94 -0.95 -33.29
C VAL A 703 -13.15 -1.70 -34.37
N PHE A 704 -11.84 -1.43 -34.53
CA PHE A 704 -11.01 -2.18 -35.48
C PHE A 704 -10.95 -3.68 -35.18
N GLN A 705 -10.89 -4.05 -33.90
CA GLN A 705 -10.87 -5.45 -33.47
C GLN A 705 -12.19 -6.16 -33.75
N ILE A 706 -13.32 -5.49 -33.49
CA ILE A 706 -14.65 -6.00 -33.85
C ILE A 706 -14.72 -6.29 -35.35
N TYR A 707 -14.38 -5.31 -36.18
CA TYR A 707 -14.42 -5.48 -37.63
C TYR A 707 -13.46 -6.56 -38.14
N LYS A 708 -12.28 -6.70 -37.53
CA LYS A 708 -11.30 -7.75 -37.85
C LYS A 708 -11.86 -9.15 -37.63
N TYR A 709 -12.44 -9.39 -36.46
CA TYR A 709 -12.95 -10.72 -36.13
C TYR A 709 -14.23 -11.02 -36.88
N VAL A 710 -15.14 -10.05 -37.04
CA VAL A 710 -16.36 -10.29 -37.83
C VAL A 710 -16.04 -10.52 -39.31
N SER A 711 -15.09 -9.81 -39.92
CA SER A 711 -14.69 -10.08 -41.31
C SER A 711 -14.07 -11.47 -41.47
N SER A 712 -13.29 -11.92 -40.48
CA SER A 712 -12.72 -13.28 -40.45
C SER A 712 -13.81 -14.35 -40.29
N ILE A 713 -14.83 -14.09 -39.47
CA ILE A 713 -15.99 -14.99 -39.32
C ILE A 713 -16.80 -15.05 -40.62
N PHE A 714 -17.02 -13.93 -41.30
CA PHE A 714 -17.72 -13.91 -42.58
C PHE A 714 -16.99 -14.78 -43.61
N LYS A 715 -15.66 -14.64 -43.69
CA LYS A 715 -14.82 -15.38 -44.65
C LYS A 715 -14.69 -16.87 -44.29
N GLY A 716 -14.46 -17.19 -43.02
CA GLY A 716 -14.16 -18.55 -42.59
C GLY A 716 -15.38 -19.39 -42.20
N CYS A 717 -16.43 -18.77 -41.68
CA CYS A 717 -17.60 -19.45 -41.11
C CYS A 717 -18.91 -19.06 -41.80
N GLY A 718 -18.85 -18.42 -42.98
CA GLY A 718 -20.02 -17.89 -43.69
C GLY A 718 -21.15 -18.92 -43.88
N ASP A 719 -20.80 -20.14 -44.29
CA ASP A 719 -21.74 -21.25 -44.51
C ASP A 719 -22.44 -21.71 -43.22
N PHE A 720 -21.87 -21.42 -42.05
CA PHE A 720 -22.46 -21.76 -40.75
C PHE A 720 -23.35 -20.65 -40.22
N ILE A 721 -22.98 -19.39 -40.44
CA ILE A 721 -23.70 -18.24 -39.92
C ILE A 721 -24.84 -17.77 -40.84
N TYR A 722 -24.94 -18.33 -42.05
CA TYR A 722 -25.95 -17.99 -43.04
C TYR A 722 -26.75 -19.21 -43.51
N ASN A 723 -28.06 -19.03 -43.62
CA ASN A 723 -28.98 -20.03 -44.15
C ASN A 723 -30.06 -19.32 -44.95
N ARG A 724 -30.07 -19.54 -46.28
CA ARG A 724 -31.03 -18.93 -47.21
C ARG A 724 -32.51 -19.18 -46.89
N ASN A 725 -32.81 -20.27 -46.17
CA ASN A 725 -34.17 -20.64 -45.81
C ASN A 725 -34.65 -19.97 -44.51
N LYS A 726 -33.76 -19.31 -43.76
CA LYS A 726 -34.09 -18.60 -42.51
C LYS A 726 -33.99 -17.09 -42.76
N PRO A 727 -35.05 -16.31 -42.51
CA PRO A 727 -35.02 -14.86 -42.71
C PRO A 727 -34.10 -14.13 -41.72
N VAL A 728 -33.86 -14.72 -40.55
CA VAL A 728 -32.99 -14.18 -39.50
C VAL A 728 -31.91 -15.22 -39.19
N THR A 729 -30.68 -14.84 -39.48
CA THR A 729 -29.44 -15.61 -39.27
C THR A 729 -28.41 -14.72 -38.57
N ILE A 730 -27.35 -15.31 -38.02
CA ILE A 730 -26.25 -14.56 -37.40
C ILE A 730 -25.66 -13.56 -38.42
N LEU A 731 -25.46 -14.00 -39.67
CA LEU A 731 -24.98 -13.12 -40.74
C LEU A 731 -25.93 -11.93 -40.96
N THR A 732 -27.23 -12.17 -41.10
CA THR A 732 -28.19 -11.08 -41.38
C THR A 732 -28.23 -10.04 -40.26
N LYS A 733 -28.10 -10.46 -39.00
CA LYS A 733 -28.05 -9.57 -37.83
C LYS A 733 -26.76 -8.75 -37.83
N LEU A 734 -25.62 -9.39 -38.08
CA LEU A 734 -24.31 -8.72 -38.16
C LEU A 734 -24.26 -7.70 -39.31
N VAL A 735 -24.84 -8.03 -40.47
CA VAL A 735 -24.99 -7.07 -41.59
C VAL A 735 -25.78 -5.84 -41.13
N GLN A 736 -26.89 -6.02 -40.42
CA GLN A 736 -27.73 -4.92 -39.95
C GLN A 736 -27.05 -4.03 -38.90
N ILE A 737 -26.13 -4.54 -38.09
CA ILE A 737 -25.46 -3.71 -37.07
C ILE A 737 -24.14 -3.10 -37.53
N LEU A 738 -23.39 -3.76 -38.41
CA LEU A 738 -22.04 -3.33 -38.84
C LEU A 738 -22.08 -2.65 -40.20
N LEU A 739 -22.59 -3.34 -41.22
CA LEU A 739 -22.45 -2.91 -42.61
C LEU A 739 -23.58 -1.95 -43.02
N LEU A 740 -24.82 -2.29 -42.73
CA LEU A 740 -26.00 -1.55 -43.16
C LEU A 740 -26.98 -1.24 -42.01
N PRO A 741 -26.59 -0.42 -41.01
CA PRO A 741 -27.51 0.08 -39.98
C PRO A 741 -28.73 0.78 -40.57
N MET A 742 -29.92 0.52 -40.01
CA MET A 742 -31.18 1.09 -40.51
C MET A 742 -31.14 2.63 -40.61
N GLN A 743 -30.51 3.29 -39.64
CA GLN A 743 -30.38 4.76 -39.64
C GLN A 743 -29.50 5.28 -40.79
N PHE A 744 -28.49 4.49 -41.18
CA PHE A 744 -27.62 4.78 -42.31
C PHE A 744 -28.34 4.49 -43.64
N LEU A 745 -29.08 3.38 -43.73
CA LEU A 745 -29.88 3.02 -44.90
C LEU A 745 -30.91 4.11 -45.26
N ILE A 746 -31.60 4.68 -44.26
CA ILE A 746 -32.60 5.75 -44.43
C ILE A 746 -31.93 7.12 -44.66
N GLY A 747 -30.60 7.24 -44.51
CA GLY A 747 -29.86 8.50 -44.74
C GLY A 747 -30.06 9.56 -43.65
N LYS A 748 -30.54 9.17 -42.45
CA LYS A 748 -30.83 10.09 -41.34
C LYS A 748 -29.62 10.41 -40.46
N LYS A 749 -28.63 9.51 -40.38
CA LYS A 749 -27.43 9.66 -39.54
C LYS A 749 -26.20 9.12 -40.29
N SER A 750 -25.11 9.89 -40.31
CA SER A 750 -23.81 9.42 -40.80
C SER A 750 -23.18 8.47 -39.79
N LEU A 751 -22.45 7.47 -40.28
CA LEU A 751 -21.68 6.57 -39.42
C LEU A 751 -20.53 7.31 -38.75
N HIS A 752 -20.12 6.84 -37.57
CA HIS A 752 -18.98 7.40 -36.85
C HIS A 752 -17.67 7.18 -37.62
N ASN A 753 -16.71 8.10 -37.52
CA ASN A 753 -15.44 8.02 -38.26
C ASN A 753 -14.64 6.73 -37.94
N PHE A 754 -14.61 6.29 -36.68
CA PHE A 754 -13.97 5.02 -36.30
C PHE A 754 -14.56 3.81 -37.03
N VAL A 755 -15.89 3.80 -37.23
CA VAL A 755 -16.58 2.75 -37.97
C VAL A 755 -16.23 2.82 -39.46
N LEU A 756 -16.21 4.02 -40.03
CA LEU A 756 -15.81 4.23 -41.44
C LEU A 756 -14.35 3.83 -41.70
N ASN A 757 -13.45 4.10 -40.76
CA ASN A 757 -12.05 3.70 -40.87
C ASN A 757 -11.88 2.18 -40.76
N ALA A 758 -12.59 1.54 -39.83
CA ALA A 758 -12.58 0.09 -39.66
C ALA A 758 -13.15 -0.63 -40.89
N LEU A 759 -14.28 -0.15 -41.41
CA LEU A 759 -14.86 -0.68 -42.64
C LEU A 759 -13.92 -0.48 -43.84
N LYS A 760 -13.29 0.69 -43.98
CA LYS A 760 -12.29 0.94 -45.03
C LYS A 760 -11.16 -0.10 -45.00
N LYS A 761 -10.73 -0.54 -43.81
CA LYS A 761 -9.63 -1.50 -43.66
C LYS A 761 -10.00 -2.94 -44.02
N TYR A 762 -11.23 -3.37 -43.73
CA TYR A 762 -11.67 -4.77 -43.90
C TYR A 762 -12.72 -4.96 -45.01
N TRP A 763 -12.94 -3.94 -45.83
CA TRP A 763 -13.94 -3.90 -46.89
C TRP A 763 -13.83 -5.07 -47.89
N ASP A 764 -12.62 -5.29 -48.39
CA ASP A 764 -12.28 -6.35 -49.34
C ASP A 764 -12.68 -7.72 -48.81
N THR A 765 -12.39 -8.00 -47.54
CA THR A 765 -12.67 -9.25 -46.86
C THR A 765 -14.18 -9.48 -46.74
N PHE A 766 -14.96 -8.44 -46.45
CA PHE A 766 -16.43 -8.55 -46.42
C PHE A 766 -17.03 -8.81 -47.80
N CYS A 767 -16.55 -8.11 -48.84
CA CYS A 767 -17.00 -8.32 -50.21
C CYS A 767 -16.66 -9.73 -50.70
N GLU A 768 -15.42 -10.19 -50.48
CA GLU A 768 -14.97 -11.54 -50.83
C GLU A 768 -15.85 -12.60 -50.18
N ALA A 769 -16.04 -12.50 -48.85
CA ALA A 769 -16.84 -13.46 -48.09
C ALA A 769 -18.30 -13.56 -48.58
N LEU A 770 -18.94 -12.43 -48.90
CA LEU A 770 -20.31 -12.42 -49.40
C LEU A 770 -20.41 -13.02 -50.81
N ILE A 771 -19.38 -12.84 -51.65
CA ILE A 771 -19.33 -13.42 -53.00
C ILE A 771 -19.15 -14.94 -52.92
N ASP A 772 -18.27 -15.42 -52.02
CA ASP A 772 -18.01 -16.85 -51.83
C ASP A 772 -19.25 -17.62 -51.33
N LEU A 773 -20.20 -16.94 -50.66
CA LEU A 773 -21.52 -17.48 -50.29
C LEU A 773 -22.52 -17.61 -51.47
N ASN A 774 -22.04 -17.53 -52.71
CA ASN A 774 -22.84 -17.60 -53.94
C ASN A 774 -23.93 -16.51 -54.03
N SER A 775 -23.56 -15.26 -53.77
CA SER A 775 -24.49 -14.11 -53.81
C SER A 775 -25.26 -13.94 -55.12
N THR A 776 -24.78 -14.48 -56.23
CA THR A 776 -25.41 -14.36 -57.57
C THR A 776 -26.76 -15.08 -57.65
N TYR A 777 -26.97 -16.12 -56.84
CA TYR A 777 -28.20 -16.93 -56.85
C TYR A 777 -29.09 -16.68 -55.63
N ASP A 778 -28.61 -15.87 -54.67
CA ASP A 778 -29.36 -15.53 -53.47
C ASP A 778 -29.81 -14.06 -53.49
N PRO A 779 -31.13 -13.79 -53.60
CA PRO A 779 -31.66 -12.43 -53.70
C PRO A 779 -31.35 -11.53 -52.50
N TYR A 780 -31.13 -12.10 -51.31
CA TYR A 780 -30.78 -11.33 -50.12
C TYR A 780 -29.31 -10.91 -50.18
N LEU A 781 -28.39 -11.85 -50.40
CA LEU A 781 -26.96 -11.54 -50.49
C LEU A 781 -26.66 -10.60 -51.66
N GLU A 782 -27.33 -10.80 -52.80
CA GLU A 782 -27.23 -9.91 -53.96
C GLU A 782 -27.62 -8.47 -53.61
N ARG A 783 -28.73 -8.31 -52.86
CA ARG A 783 -29.21 -7.01 -52.38
C ARG A 783 -28.24 -6.37 -51.41
N VAL A 784 -27.73 -7.13 -50.43
CA VAL A 784 -26.77 -6.64 -49.43
C VAL A 784 -25.50 -6.15 -50.11
N LEU A 785 -24.93 -6.92 -51.04
CA LEU A 785 -23.75 -6.50 -51.80
C LEU A 785 -23.99 -5.22 -52.60
N ARG A 786 -25.14 -5.13 -53.30
CA ARG A 786 -25.51 -3.92 -54.04
C ARG A 786 -25.62 -2.70 -53.10
N ASP A 787 -26.34 -2.85 -52.00
CA ASP A 787 -26.60 -1.74 -51.07
C ASP A 787 -25.32 -1.29 -50.36
N ILE A 788 -24.42 -2.23 -50.02
CA ILE A 788 -23.07 -1.94 -49.51
C ILE A 788 -22.31 -1.07 -50.54
N ILE A 789 -22.24 -1.50 -51.80
CA ILE A 789 -21.52 -0.74 -52.83
C ILE A 789 -22.14 0.65 -53.04
N VAL A 790 -23.46 0.73 -53.21
CA VAL A 790 -24.16 1.98 -53.54
C VAL A 790 -24.15 2.99 -52.38
N LYS A 791 -24.22 2.54 -51.13
CA LYS A 791 -24.25 3.45 -49.97
C LYS A 791 -22.85 3.93 -49.58
N PHE A 792 -21.82 3.10 -49.76
CA PHE A 792 -20.45 3.47 -49.36
C PHE A 792 -19.61 4.12 -50.48
N LEU A 793 -19.92 3.87 -51.76
CA LEU A 793 -19.22 4.52 -52.87
C LEU A 793 -19.21 6.06 -52.76
N PRO A 794 -20.33 6.73 -52.42
CA PRO A 794 -20.33 8.17 -52.23
C PRO A 794 -19.42 8.68 -51.11
N LEU A 795 -19.09 7.84 -50.13
CA LEU A 795 -18.27 8.17 -48.97
C LEU A 795 -16.77 7.98 -49.26
N TYR A 796 -16.41 7.06 -50.15
CA TYR A 796 -15.02 6.71 -50.46
C TYR A 796 -14.59 7.05 -51.89
N ALA A 797 -15.14 8.08 -52.52
CA ALA A 797 -14.86 8.45 -53.92
C ALA A 797 -13.51 9.17 -54.14
N SER A 798 -12.43 8.64 -53.57
CA SER A 798 -11.05 9.13 -53.74
C SER A 798 -10.12 8.04 -54.27
N PHE A 799 -8.93 8.42 -54.70
CA PHE A 799 -7.92 7.49 -55.22
C PHE A 799 -7.51 6.42 -54.20
N ASP A 800 -7.53 6.75 -52.89
CA ASP A 800 -7.24 5.83 -51.79
C ASP A 800 -8.51 5.11 -51.28
N SER A 801 -9.47 4.86 -52.17
CA SER A 801 -10.72 4.17 -51.86
C SER A 801 -10.47 2.69 -51.56
N PRO A 802 -11.10 2.12 -50.51
CA PRO A 802 -11.10 0.67 -50.31
C PRO A 802 -11.78 -0.07 -51.47
N ILE A 803 -12.73 0.57 -52.15
CA ILE A 803 -13.42 -0.03 -53.30
C ILE A 803 -12.42 -0.21 -54.45
N VAL A 804 -11.65 0.83 -54.78
CA VAL A 804 -10.63 0.77 -55.85
C VAL A 804 -9.57 -0.29 -55.55
N LYS A 805 -9.07 -0.36 -54.30
CA LYS A 805 -8.11 -1.40 -53.88
C LYS A 805 -8.70 -2.81 -54.00
N SER A 806 -9.98 -3.00 -53.65
CA SER A 806 -10.62 -4.31 -53.75
C SER A 806 -10.78 -4.83 -55.19
N LEU A 807 -10.70 -3.94 -56.19
CA LEU A 807 -10.76 -4.33 -57.61
C LEU A 807 -9.50 -5.06 -58.09
N GLU A 808 -8.40 -5.06 -57.31
CA GLU A 808 -7.23 -5.90 -57.61
C GLU A 808 -7.59 -7.40 -57.58
N ASN A 809 -8.58 -7.80 -56.77
CA ASN A 809 -9.13 -9.15 -56.78
C ASN A 809 -10.17 -9.28 -57.90
N LEU A 810 -9.84 -10.07 -58.93
CA LEU A 810 -10.67 -10.22 -60.14
C LEU A 810 -12.11 -10.69 -59.86
N LYS A 811 -12.31 -11.56 -58.85
CA LYS A 811 -13.66 -12.03 -58.47
C LYS A 811 -14.51 -10.89 -57.90
N ILE A 812 -13.91 -10.07 -57.04
CA ILE A 812 -14.57 -8.90 -56.44
C ILE A 812 -14.83 -7.85 -57.53
N ALA A 813 -13.85 -7.62 -58.40
CA ALA A 813 -13.95 -6.66 -59.49
C ALA A 813 -15.12 -6.97 -60.43
N GLU A 814 -15.34 -8.24 -60.78
CA GLU A 814 -16.45 -8.64 -61.64
C GLU A 814 -17.80 -8.22 -61.08
N VAL A 815 -18.02 -8.50 -59.80
CA VAL A 815 -19.28 -8.23 -59.11
C VAL A 815 -19.43 -6.74 -58.83
N VAL A 816 -18.40 -6.09 -58.29
CA VAL A 816 -18.46 -4.67 -57.90
C VAL A 816 -18.68 -3.77 -59.11
N LEU A 817 -17.94 -3.96 -60.20
CA LEU A 817 -18.11 -3.15 -61.42
C LEU A 817 -19.48 -3.36 -62.05
N GLY A 818 -19.95 -4.61 -62.12
CA GLY A 818 -21.31 -4.90 -62.58
C GLY A 818 -22.39 -4.19 -61.75
N LYS A 819 -22.26 -4.20 -60.41
CA LYS A 819 -23.21 -3.54 -59.52
C LYS A 819 -23.17 -2.02 -59.63
N ILE A 820 -22.00 -1.41 -59.76
CA ILE A 820 -21.86 0.03 -59.99
C ILE A 820 -22.58 0.44 -61.26
N CYS A 821 -22.38 -0.29 -62.36
CA CYS A 821 -23.02 0.04 -63.63
C CYS A 821 -24.53 -0.14 -63.59
N SER A 822 -25.01 -1.24 -63.01
CA SER A 822 -26.45 -1.48 -62.85
C SER A 822 -27.16 -0.52 -61.89
N SER A 823 -26.42 0.21 -61.04
CA SER A 823 -27.01 1.13 -60.05
C SER A 823 -26.91 2.58 -60.50
N TYR A 824 -25.77 3.01 -61.04
CA TYR A 824 -25.50 4.42 -61.36
C TYR A 824 -25.61 4.76 -62.85
N PHE A 825 -25.37 3.80 -63.76
CA PHE A 825 -25.31 4.09 -65.19
C PHE A 825 -26.60 3.77 -65.94
N THR A 826 -27.64 3.35 -65.22
CA THR A 826 -28.98 3.10 -65.74
C THR A 826 -29.71 4.41 -66.12
N PRO A 827 -30.83 4.36 -66.86
CA PRO A 827 -31.61 5.55 -67.20
C PRO A 827 -31.95 6.42 -65.97
N PRO A 828 -32.05 7.75 -66.11
CA PRO A 828 -32.17 8.65 -64.97
C PRO A 828 -33.43 8.34 -64.14
N THR A 829 -33.21 7.84 -62.93
CA THR A 829 -34.24 7.67 -61.89
C THR A 829 -33.70 8.21 -60.58
N ASN A 830 -34.30 9.27 -60.03
CA ASN A 830 -34.16 9.84 -58.66
C ASN A 830 -32.79 9.91 -57.94
N GLU A 831 -31.68 9.45 -58.52
CA GLU A 831 -30.34 9.50 -57.93
C GLU A 831 -29.68 10.87 -58.16
N SER A 832 -28.83 11.29 -57.22
CA SER A 832 -28.17 12.59 -57.32
C SER A 832 -27.02 12.55 -58.35
N ASP A 833 -26.99 13.54 -59.25
CA ASP A 833 -25.90 13.76 -60.21
C ASP A 833 -24.50 13.74 -59.55
N GLY A 834 -24.40 14.13 -58.28
CA GLY A 834 -23.16 14.08 -57.50
C GLY A 834 -22.63 12.66 -57.24
N ASN A 835 -23.49 11.66 -57.06
CA ASN A 835 -23.08 10.27 -56.85
C ASN A 835 -22.65 9.61 -58.17
N LEU A 836 -23.33 9.93 -59.28
CA LEU A 836 -22.92 9.53 -60.62
C LEU A 836 -21.50 10.03 -60.94
N LEU A 837 -21.21 11.31 -60.67
CA LEU A 837 -19.87 11.87 -60.87
C LEU A 837 -18.79 11.16 -60.04
N LYS A 838 -19.12 10.74 -58.82
CA LYS A 838 -18.21 9.96 -57.97
C LYS A 838 -17.95 8.56 -58.53
N ALA A 839 -18.98 7.87 -59.04
CA ALA A 839 -18.82 6.57 -59.70
C ALA A 839 -17.98 6.68 -60.97
N LEU A 840 -18.24 7.70 -61.81
CA LEU A 840 -17.44 7.98 -63.02
C LEU A 840 -15.97 8.24 -62.68
N LYS A 841 -15.71 9.05 -61.64
CA LYS A 841 -14.36 9.32 -61.16
C LYS A 841 -13.65 8.03 -60.71
N MET A 842 -14.33 7.17 -59.96
CA MET A 842 -13.76 5.91 -59.49
C MET A 842 -13.35 4.97 -60.63
N ILE A 843 -14.17 4.87 -61.68
CA ILE A 843 -13.82 4.08 -62.88
C ILE A 843 -12.60 4.68 -63.59
N SER A 844 -12.58 6.01 -63.75
CA SER A 844 -11.44 6.70 -64.34
C SER A 844 -10.15 6.50 -63.54
N ASP A 845 -10.23 6.60 -62.21
CA ASP A 845 -9.08 6.40 -61.32
C ASP A 845 -8.57 4.96 -61.44
N THR A 846 -9.47 3.97 -61.40
CA THR A 846 -9.12 2.54 -61.57
C THR A 846 -8.44 2.27 -62.91
N ALA A 847 -8.97 2.84 -64.00
CA ALA A 847 -8.41 2.69 -65.33
C ALA A 847 -7.02 3.31 -65.48
N ASN A 848 -6.75 4.42 -64.80
CA ASN A 848 -5.45 5.09 -64.81
C ASN A 848 -4.39 4.36 -63.96
N CYS A 849 -4.81 3.62 -62.93
CA CYS A 849 -3.91 2.93 -62.01
C CYS A 849 -3.60 1.48 -62.40
N THR A 850 -4.53 0.81 -63.08
CA THR A 850 -4.37 -0.63 -63.33
C THR A 850 -3.24 -0.93 -64.31
N THR A 851 -2.42 -1.91 -63.95
CA THR A 851 -1.41 -2.51 -64.83
C THR A 851 -1.82 -3.91 -65.31
N SER A 852 -2.96 -4.42 -64.82
CA SER A 852 -3.45 -5.77 -65.13
C SER A 852 -4.35 -5.75 -66.38
N ASN A 853 -3.92 -6.48 -67.41
CA ASN A 853 -4.67 -6.66 -68.66
C ASN A 853 -6.06 -7.28 -68.41
N VAL A 854 -6.13 -8.25 -67.49
CA VAL A 854 -7.38 -8.98 -67.18
C VAL A 854 -8.38 -8.07 -66.47
N LEU A 855 -7.91 -7.27 -65.50
CA LEU A 855 -8.76 -6.30 -64.82
C LEU A 855 -9.23 -5.20 -65.78
N PHE A 856 -8.35 -4.73 -66.66
CA PHE A 856 -8.69 -3.71 -67.65
C PHE A 856 -9.76 -4.20 -68.64
N LYS A 857 -9.63 -5.45 -69.13
CA LYS A 857 -10.66 -6.10 -69.94
C LYS A 857 -11.99 -6.18 -69.20
N LEU A 858 -11.98 -6.66 -67.97
CA LEU A 858 -13.17 -6.78 -67.14
C LEU A 858 -13.84 -5.42 -66.87
N LEU A 859 -13.05 -4.35 -66.73
CA LEU A 859 -13.54 -2.99 -66.60
C LEU A 859 -14.25 -2.53 -67.88
N ILE A 860 -13.71 -2.81 -69.06
CA ILE A 860 -14.38 -2.53 -70.33
C ILE A 860 -15.69 -3.32 -70.44
N ASP A 861 -15.62 -4.64 -70.24
CA ASP A 861 -16.74 -5.58 -70.40
C ASP A 861 -17.94 -5.21 -69.51
N LYS A 862 -17.69 -4.82 -68.25
CA LYS A 862 -18.76 -4.52 -67.29
C LYS A 862 -19.23 -3.07 -67.31
N THR A 863 -18.41 -2.10 -67.74
CA THR A 863 -18.71 -0.67 -67.53
C THR A 863 -18.94 0.15 -68.78
N LEU A 864 -18.33 -0.20 -69.91
CA LEU A 864 -18.35 0.64 -71.11
C LEU A 864 -19.75 0.84 -71.69
N PHE A 865 -20.55 -0.22 -71.72
CA PHE A 865 -21.93 -0.14 -72.18
C PHE A 865 -22.75 0.88 -71.38
N GLY A 866 -22.64 0.83 -70.04
CA GLY A 866 -23.27 1.80 -69.15
C GLY A 866 -22.73 3.22 -69.33
N LEU A 867 -21.42 3.40 -69.56
CA LEU A 867 -20.84 4.71 -69.86
C LEU A 867 -21.45 5.32 -71.14
N PHE A 868 -21.69 4.50 -72.18
CA PHE A 868 -22.39 4.95 -73.38
C PHE A 868 -23.85 5.34 -73.08
N GLU A 869 -24.55 4.60 -72.24
CA GLU A 869 -25.90 4.98 -71.78
C GLU A 869 -25.89 6.32 -71.03
N VAL A 870 -24.89 6.58 -70.19
CA VAL A 870 -24.73 7.88 -69.50
C VAL A 870 -24.55 9.03 -70.50
N VAL A 871 -23.76 8.85 -71.56
CA VAL A 871 -23.60 9.89 -72.59
C VAL A 871 -24.90 10.16 -73.35
N ILE A 872 -25.70 9.11 -73.61
CA ILE A 872 -26.94 9.20 -74.39
C ILE A 872 -28.11 9.76 -73.56
N LEU A 873 -28.20 9.40 -72.28
CA LEU A 873 -29.40 9.57 -71.45
C LEU A 873 -29.26 10.57 -70.29
N HIS A 874 -28.04 10.95 -69.88
CA HIS A 874 -27.82 11.79 -68.69
C HIS A 874 -27.30 13.20 -68.98
N SER A 875 -27.51 14.11 -68.02
CA SER A 875 -26.98 15.48 -68.01
C SER A 875 -25.45 15.52 -67.97
N GLN A 876 -24.83 14.55 -67.28
CA GLN A 876 -23.38 14.47 -67.02
C GLN A 876 -22.56 13.84 -68.17
N ARG A 877 -23.02 13.99 -69.41
CA ARG A 877 -22.39 13.41 -70.62
C ARG A 877 -20.93 13.81 -70.83
N SER A 878 -20.52 15.03 -70.47
CA SER A 878 -19.14 15.50 -70.62
C SER A 878 -18.16 14.74 -69.73
N SER A 879 -18.56 14.44 -68.50
CA SER A 879 -17.79 13.64 -67.55
C SER A 879 -17.64 12.20 -68.03
N ALA A 880 -18.71 11.58 -68.51
CA ALA A 880 -18.65 10.22 -69.06
C ALA A 880 -17.75 10.14 -70.32
N ILE A 881 -17.82 11.12 -71.23
CA ILE A 881 -16.91 11.21 -72.38
C ILE A 881 -15.44 11.31 -71.93
N SER A 882 -15.15 12.07 -70.86
CA SER A 882 -13.80 12.15 -70.29
C SER A 882 -13.30 10.79 -69.79
N VAL A 883 -14.15 10.02 -69.10
CA VAL A 883 -13.81 8.66 -68.66
C VAL A 883 -13.54 7.74 -69.85
N ILE A 884 -14.42 7.74 -70.87
CA ILE A 884 -14.25 6.93 -72.07
C ILE A 884 -12.93 7.28 -72.78
N LYS A 885 -12.61 8.58 -72.88
CA LYS A 885 -11.35 9.04 -73.45
C LYS A 885 -10.14 8.52 -72.66
N ASN A 886 -10.22 8.47 -71.32
CA ASN A 886 -9.16 7.90 -70.49
C ASN A 886 -9.00 6.39 -70.71
N LEU A 887 -10.10 5.65 -70.87
CA LEU A 887 -10.08 4.22 -71.20
C LEU A 887 -9.39 3.95 -72.53
N VAL A 888 -9.78 4.68 -73.58
CA VAL A 888 -9.22 4.50 -74.93
C VAL A 888 -7.74 4.87 -75.00
N ASN A 889 -7.32 5.91 -74.26
CA ASN A 889 -5.93 6.36 -74.24
C ASN A 889 -5.01 5.50 -73.35
N SER A 890 -5.56 4.50 -72.66
CA SER A 890 -4.76 3.58 -71.85
C SER A 890 -3.81 2.75 -72.72
N LYS A 891 -2.61 2.48 -72.20
CA LYS A 891 -1.64 1.57 -72.85
C LYS A 891 -2.18 0.15 -73.02
N LEU A 892 -3.21 -0.22 -72.25
CA LEU A 892 -3.84 -1.55 -72.27
C LEU A 892 -4.98 -1.65 -73.29
N PHE A 893 -5.45 -0.53 -73.86
CA PHE A 893 -6.57 -0.49 -74.80
C PHE A 893 -6.42 -1.39 -76.05
N PRO A 894 -5.23 -1.53 -76.68
CA PRO A 894 -5.07 -2.40 -77.85
C PRO A 894 -5.51 -3.85 -77.62
N GLN A 895 -5.48 -4.33 -76.37
CA GLN A 895 -5.81 -5.71 -76.01
C GLN A 895 -7.31 -5.97 -75.82
N VAL A 896 -8.13 -4.92 -75.83
CA VAL A 896 -9.58 -4.97 -75.55
C VAL A 896 -10.41 -4.36 -76.70
N ARG A 897 -9.77 -4.18 -77.87
CA ARG A 897 -10.41 -3.57 -79.06
C ARG A 897 -11.59 -4.38 -79.59
N SER A 898 -11.54 -5.71 -79.50
CA SER A 898 -12.64 -6.60 -79.87
C SER A 898 -13.88 -6.34 -79.02
N GLU A 899 -13.71 -6.36 -77.71
CA GLU A 899 -14.75 -6.18 -76.70
C GLU A 899 -15.36 -4.77 -76.81
N TYR A 900 -14.53 -3.75 -77.04
CA TYR A 900 -14.98 -2.40 -77.32
C TYR A 900 -15.90 -2.33 -78.56
N LYS A 901 -15.54 -3.04 -79.64
CA LYS A 901 -16.36 -3.09 -80.87
C LYS A 901 -17.67 -3.83 -80.65
N ASP A 902 -17.64 -4.96 -79.95
CA ASP A 902 -18.85 -5.75 -79.65
C ASP A 902 -19.84 -4.93 -78.82
N ILE A 903 -19.35 -4.18 -77.84
CA ILE A 903 -20.17 -3.25 -77.03
C ILE A 903 -20.72 -2.10 -77.88
N LEU A 904 -19.96 -1.57 -78.84
CA LEU A 904 -20.44 -0.57 -79.80
C LEU A 904 -21.55 -1.11 -80.72
N VAL A 905 -21.47 -2.37 -81.13
CA VAL A 905 -22.55 -3.03 -81.89
C VAL A 905 -23.79 -3.17 -81.00
N ALA A 906 -23.63 -3.63 -79.77
CA ALA A 906 -24.76 -3.79 -78.84
C ALA A 906 -25.47 -2.45 -78.53
N ILE A 907 -24.72 -1.35 -78.30
CA ILE A 907 -25.34 -0.04 -78.05
C ILE A 907 -26.05 0.51 -79.31
N THR A 908 -25.48 0.22 -80.48
CA THR A 908 -26.05 0.54 -81.79
C THR A 908 -27.40 -0.14 -81.99
N GLU A 909 -27.47 -1.44 -81.69
CA GLU A 909 -28.70 -2.21 -81.80
C GLU A 909 -29.79 -1.70 -80.86
N LYS A 910 -29.43 -1.37 -79.62
CA LYS A 910 -30.38 -0.93 -78.58
C LYS A 910 -30.89 0.50 -78.76
N TYR A 911 -30.00 1.48 -78.97
CA TYR A 911 -30.37 2.91 -78.85
C TYR A 911 -30.57 3.66 -80.16
N MET A 912 -30.15 3.12 -81.31
CA MET A 912 -30.35 3.80 -82.59
C MET A 912 -31.84 4.08 -82.87
N ALA A 913 -32.72 3.12 -82.55
CA ALA A 913 -34.17 3.28 -82.71
C ALA A 913 -34.80 4.18 -81.65
N LEU A 914 -34.31 4.12 -80.41
CA LEU A 914 -34.94 4.75 -79.24
C LEU A 914 -34.51 6.21 -79.04
N ASN A 915 -33.25 6.54 -79.34
CA ASN A 915 -32.68 7.88 -79.10
C ASN A 915 -31.65 8.27 -80.19
N THR A 916 -32.14 8.32 -81.43
CA THR A 916 -31.34 8.56 -82.65
C THR A 916 -30.32 9.68 -82.53
N ILE A 917 -30.74 10.87 -82.07
CA ILE A 917 -29.91 12.08 -82.09
C ILE A 917 -28.74 11.95 -81.11
N ASN A 918 -29.01 11.56 -79.86
CA ASN A 918 -27.96 11.46 -78.84
C ASN A 918 -27.03 10.27 -79.09
N TYR A 919 -27.54 9.18 -79.67
CA TYR A 919 -26.72 8.05 -80.13
C TYR A 919 -25.72 8.48 -81.22
N PHE A 920 -26.16 9.16 -82.28
CA PHE A 920 -25.22 9.63 -83.30
C PHE A 920 -24.26 10.71 -82.79
N GLN A 921 -24.68 11.53 -81.82
CA GLN A 921 -23.77 12.45 -81.13
C GLN A 921 -22.67 11.72 -80.36
N LEU A 922 -22.99 10.60 -79.67
CA LEU A 922 -21.99 9.73 -79.06
C LEU A 922 -21.01 9.22 -80.12
N LEU A 923 -21.49 8.63 -81.22
CA LEU A 923 -20.61 8.09 -82.26
C LEU A 923 -19.72 9.14 -82.93
N ILE A 924 -20.25 10.34 -83.21
CA ILE A 924 -19.47 11.46 -83.76
C ILE A 924 -18.42 11.93 -82.76
N CYS A 925 -18.69 11.82 -81.46
CA CYS A 925 -17.71 12.11 -80.42
C CYS A 925 -16.62 11.03 -80.37
N LEU A 926 -17.01 9.75 -80.39
CA LEU A 926 -16.08 8.62 -80.40
C LEU A 926 -15.24 8.57 -81.68
N SER A 927 -15.74 9.00 -82.84
CA SER A 927 -14.97 9.03 -84.09
C SER A 927 -13.73 9.92 -83.99
N LYS A 928 -13.71 10.88 -83.05
CA LYS A 928 -12.54 11.74 -82.78
C LYS A 928 -11.47 11.07 -81.93
N PHE A 929 -11.80 10.01 -81.20
CA PHE A 929 -10.91 9.31 -80.27
C PHE A 929 -10.53 7.91 -80.72
N THR A 930 -11.46 7.20 -81.38
CA THR A 930 -11.32 5.83 -81.90
C THR A 930 -11.81 5.74 -83.36
N PRO A 931 -11.20 6.48 -84.31
CA PRO A 931 -11.69 6.53 -85.70
C PRO A 931 -11.65 5.17 -86.39
N ASP A 932 -10.62 4.37 -86.13
CA ASP A 932 -10.45 3.06 -86.77
C ASP A 932 -11.48 2.05 -86.24
N GLU A 933 -11.73 2.02 -84.94
CA GLU A 933 -12.74 1.14 -84.34
C GLU A 933 -14.17 1.48 -84.81
N ILE A 934 -14.47 2.77 -85.01
CA ILE A 934 -15.78 3.20 -85.53
C ILE A 934 -15.90 2.86 -87.03
N ARG A 935 -14.82 2.99 -87.81
CA ARG A 935 -14.79 2.59 -89.22
C ARG A 935 -15.10 1.10 -89.39
N ASP A 936 -14.55 0.27 -88.50
CA ASP A 936 -14.75 -1.17 -88.52
C ASP A 936 -16.21 -1.59 -88.20
N VAL A 937 -16.91 -0.82 -87.36
CA VAL A 937 -18.32 -1.10 -86.98
C VAL A 937 -19.33 -0.36 -87.90
N LEU A 938 -18.87 0.52 -88.80
CA LEU A 938 -19.73 1.30 -89.71
C LEU A 938 -20.66 0.42 -90.57
N GLY A 939 -20.20 -0.78 -90.96
CA GLY A 939 -21.02 -1.77 -91.67
C GLY A 939 -22.25 -2.20 -90.86
N ASN A 940 -22.05 -2.49 -89.57
CA ASN A 940 -23.12 -2.88 -88.65
C ASN A 940 -24.08 -1.70 -88.40
N ILE A 941 -23.55 -0.48 -88.26
CA ILE A 941 -24.35 0.75 -88.10
C ILE A 941 -25.26 0.96 -89.33
N ARG A 942 -24.71 0.83 -90.55
CA ARG A 942 -25.49 0.93 -91.80
C ARG A 942 -26.59 -0.13 -91.86
N GLY A 943 -26.26 -1.37 -91.51
CA GLY A 943 -27.22 -2.46 -91.41
C GLY A 943 -28.36 -2.15 -90.43
N GLN A 944 -28.01 -1.62 -89.26
CA GLN A 944 -28.99 -1.26 -88.23
C GLN A 944 -29.84 -0.05 -88.63
N VAL A 945 -29.31 0.94 -89.35
CA VAL A 945 -30.12 2.05 -89.89
C VAL A 945 -31.23 1.52 -90.79
N VAL A 946 -30.92 0.60 -91.70
CA VAL A 946 -31.91 -0.04 -92.57
C VAL A 946 -32.92 -0.84 -91.75
N HIS A 947 -32.48 -1.55 -90.72
CA HIS A 947 -33.37 -2.29 -89.82
C HIS A 947 -34.33 -1.35 -89.07
N VAL A 948 -33.84 -0.23 -88.52
CA VAL A 948 -34.67 0.76 -87.81
C VAL A 948 -35.66 1.46 -88.76
N GLU A 949 -35.25 1.77 -90.00
CA GLU A 949 -36.16 2.31 -91.02
C GLU A 949 -37.31 1.36 -91.36
N ARG A 950 -37.02 0.04 -91.39
CA ARG A 950 -38.04 -1.01 -91.54
C ARG A 950 -38.95 -1.08 -90.31
N LEU A 951 -38.40 -1.07 -89.10
CA LEU A 951 -39.19 -1.09 -87.85
C LEU A 951 -40.11 0.13 -87.70
N ARG A 952 -39.68 1.31 -88.16
CA ARG A 952 -40.49 2.54 -88.16
C ARG A 952 -41.51 2.60 -89.29
N GLY A 953 -41.44 1.69 -90.28
CA GLY A 953 -42.38 1.62 -91.40
C GLY A 953 -42.25 2.74 -92.45
N VAL A 954 -41.20 3.57 -92.38
CA VAL A 954 -41.06 4.79 -93.21
C VAL A 954 -40.27 4.53 -94.49
N GLY A 955 -39.55 3.40 -94.58
CA GLY A 955 -38.72 3.01 -95.75
C GLY A 955 -37.45 3.85 -95.94
N PHE A 956 -37.52 5.16 -95.70
CA PHE A 956 -36.42 6.10 -95.72
C PHE A 956 -36.60 7.16 -94.61
N ASP A 957 -35.75 7.14 -93.58
CA ASP A 957 -35.79 8.11 -92.49
C ASP A 957 -34.72 9.18 -92.71
N LYS A 958 -35.16 10.35 -93.17
CA LYS A 958 -34.28 11.49 -93.49
C LYS A 958 -33.40 11.90 -92.31
N THR A 959 -33.86 11.75 -91.07
CA THR A 959 -33.11 12.15 -89.88
C THR A 959 -32.01 11.14 -89.58
N LEU A 960 -32.32 9.84 -89.64
CA LEU A 960 -31.33 8.76 -89.48
C LEU A 960 -30.23 8.86 -90.55
N ARG A 961 -30.62 9.04 -91.81
CA ARG A 961 -29.69 9.13 -92.94
C ARG A 961 -28.80 10.36 -92.88
N LEU A 962 -29.34 11.52 -92.49
CA LEU A 962 -28.55 12.74 -92.31
C LEU A 962 -27.52 12.61 -91.18
N GLN A 963 -27.87 11.97 -90.07
CA GLN A 963 -26.93 11.76 -88.97
C GLN A 963 -25.86 10.71 -89.31
N LEU A 964 -26.21 9.67 -90.07
CA LEU A 964 -25.25 8.72 -90.61
C LEU A 964 -24.25 9.42 -91.56
N GLU A 965 -24.73 10.26 -92.48
CA GLU A 965 -23.88 11.02 -93.39
C GLU A 965 -22.92 11.96 -92.61
N ARG A 966 -23.38 12.56 -91.51
CA ARG A 966 -22.53 13.37 -90.62
C ARG A 966 -21.45 12.56 -89.92
N LEU A 967 -21.76 11.36 -89.46
CA LEU A 967 -20.77 10.44 -88.88
C LEU A 967 -19.74 9.98 -89.93
N GLU A 968 -20.18 9.67 -91.14
CA GLU A 968 -19.28 9.29 -92.23
C GLU A 968 -18.34 10.44 -92.62
N LYS A 969 -18.85 11.68 -92.65
CA LYS A 969 -18.04 12.89 -92.83
C LYS A 969 -17.03 13.10 -91.70
N SER A 970 -17.38 12.78 -90.45
CA SER A 970 -16.46 12.92 -89.31
C SER A 970 -15.39 11.83 -89.21
N LEU A 971 -15.40 10.84 -90.10
CA LEU A 971 -14.39 9.78 -90.23
C LEU A 971 -13.48 9.96 -91.46
N GLN A 972 -13.83 10.91 -92.35
CA GLN A 972 -13.07 11.26 -93.55
C GLN A 972 -12.04 12.37 -93.32
N GLY A 973 -12.14 13.08 -92.20
CA GLY A 973 -11.12 14.01 -91.68
C GLY A 973 -10.50 13.44 -90.43
#